data_AF-A0A1M5MA63-F1
#
_entry.id   AF-A0A1M5MA63-F1
#
_cell.length_a   1.000
_cell.length_b   1.000
_cell.length_c   1.000
_cell.angle_alpha   90.00
_cell.angle_beta   90.00
_cell.angle_gamma   90.00
#
_symmetry.space_group_name_H-M   'P 1'
#
loop_
_entity.id
_entity.type
_entity.pdbx_description
1 polymer ?
#
loop_
_entity_poly.entity_id
_entity_poly.type
_entity_poly.pdbx_seq_one_letter_code
_entity_poly.pdbx_strand_id
1 'polypeptide(L)'
;MKTRLLLATFALLFAAHCFGQTSWDDQNRYWYYRYRLVDEFLIRGEESPLNCDVASGYSLPAGKTWTTNQVNGQNIDMDWGDATSYLGWYIGVLATEYKLLTDNNQSTEATKRELYYAMKAYERLDTKAEHMFYPHTSADCAPTNLNGLFVRDDVSEQLILQNRPDLVTRFSGDGNFRMHSDYHKFYEAFTEVNDINSNIYPTQDQISDLFMGFALVNKCVGNVTYQGYNFGQHAVNYTDLIANRLNVNFWMGKLPNGLTYKDGNFITELNAYGIAKAAQWITGQDYTQNLDAFSRDRWETLCDPLVGPEIMDQTYWNSQKDYTTALQMTYAAIGHSWEYAIAPEEHDVDVLGVTVAIEYHYHISIPGLQMSLPTIVLHPWDPAPPSITMNVTSKFLTLYGNDLNQQIYPLLHEYLNGDGTELSNAYFTTIIQGAPCEGPQHKPSNNINALGVNGWRGDSRWERPLSADGLVDIDNNAETGGKFNGLDYLLMYNLYMLTRGGGDTSYKNALNTVSSVNITSPGKYWSYETLETSGIIANNANTAVTPVEISANKTISLKPGFKVESGAKARIYITQNTACNTSLSGGTLREVVRNEEKQSPAEVKEKVLNGLATEIQAQYDSIAQLYSQYTLDSATLLREATEALNNAAEQVSVYPNPTTGNYSVHVTLKEGQKVQVALSDLYTNERKVVFDDYLDGGSNQLSFSLADADAKVLMIEIKCAEFTVVRRLVKKEK
;
A
#
# COMPACT_ATOMS: atom_id res chain seq x y z
N MET A 1 20.82 10.89 55.84
CA MET A 1 19.39 11.14 55.51
C MET A 1 19.23 12.04 54.27
N LYS A 2 19.88 13.22 54.20
CA LYS A 2 19.79 14.14 53.05
C LYS A 2 20.16 13.52 51.68
N THR A 3 21.25 12.74 51.61
CA THR A 3 21.69 12.08 50.35
C THR A 3 20.71 11.03 49.85
N ARG A 4 20.06 10.28 50.76
CA ARG A 4 19.04 9.29 50.40
C ARG A 4 17.76 9.94 49.88
N LEU A 5 17.39 11.10 50.44
CA LEU A 5 16.25 11.88 49.96
C LEU A 5 16.53 12.45 48.56
N LEU A 6 17.74 12.98 48.32
CA LEU A 6 18.13 13.51 47.02
C LEU A 6 18.13 12.43 45.91
N LEU A 7 18.68 11.25 46.20
CA LEU A 7 18.66 10.11 45.26
C LEU A 7 17.24 9.61 44.98
N ALA A 8 16.37 9.55 46.00
CA ALA A 8 14.97 9.19 45.80
C ALA A 8 14.22 10.23 44.96
N THR A 9 14.48 11.52 45.16
CA THR A 9 13.89 12.58 44.35
C THR A 9 14.42 12.54 42.91
N PHE A 10 15.71 12.28 42.69
CA PHE A 10 16.27 12.15 41.35
C PHE A 10 15.72 10.91 40.63
N ALA A 11 15.57 9.79 41.33
CA ALA A 11 14.95 8.58 40.79
C ALA A 11 13.45 8.79 40.46
N LEU A 12 12.71 9.52 41.29
CA LEU A 12 11.30 9.86 41.03
C LEU A 12 11.15 10.85 39.86
N LEU A 13 12.05 11.83 39.74
CA LEU A 13 12.04 12.77 38.61
C LEU A 13 12.43 12.07 37.30
N PHE A 14 13.39 11.14 37.34
CA PHE A 14 13.77 10.35 36.16
C PHE A 14 12.65 9.39 35.76
N ALA A 15 12.02 8.70 36.72
CA ALA A 15 10.87 7.85 36.47
C ALA A 15 9.68 8.62 35.88
N ALA A 16 9.47 9.88 36.28
CA ALA A 16 8.45 10.77 35.73
C ALA A 16 8.80 11.35 34.34
N HIS A 17 10.04 11.26 33.87
CA HIS A 17 10.40 11.63 32.50
C HIS A 17 10.47 10.43 31.55
N CYS A 18 10.35 9.21 32.08
CA CYS A 18 10.18 7.99 31.30
C CYS A 18 8.72 7.72 30.95
N PHE A 19 7.91 8.77 30.67
CA PHE A 19 6.65 8.55 29.97
C PHE A 19 7.01 8.07 28.56
N GLY A 20 7.11 6.75 28.40
CA GLY A 20 7.26 6.12 27.10
C GLY A 20 6.15 6.61 26.17
N GLN A 21 6.45 6.68 24.87
CA GLN A 21 5.43 6.90 23.86
C GLN A 21 4.27 5.95 24.11
N THR A 22 3.06 6.48 24.08
CA THR A 22 1.89 5.66 24.36
C THR A 22 1.62 4.81 23.13
N SER A 23 1.10 3.60 23.31
CA SER A 23 0.62 2.74 22.21
C SER A 23 -0.36 3.44 21.25
N TRP A 24 -1.02 4.49 21.73
CA TRP A 24 -1.86 5.37 20.93
C TRP A 24 -1.07 6.08 19.82
N ASP A 25 0.18 6.47 20.08
CA ASP A 25 1.04 7.12 19.09
C ASP A 25 1.41 6.16 17.96
N ASP A 26 1.66 4.87 18.28
CA ASP A 26 2.01 3.84 17.31
C ASP A 26 0.84 3.49 16.38
N GLN A 27 -0.38 3.39 16.93
CA GLN A 27 -1.58 3.17 16.14
C GLN A 27 -1.88 4.35 15.19
N ASN A 28 -1.72 5.58 15.67
CA ASN A 28 -1.89 6.75 14.81
C ASN A 28 -0.90 6.73 13.65
N ARG A 29 0.37 6.39 13.94
CA ARG A 29 1.42 6.23 12.92
C ARG A 29 1.05 5.17 11.89
N TYR A 30 0.55 4.01 12.32
CA TYR A 30 0.03 2.96 11.43
C TYR A 30 -1.00 3.51 10.44
N TRP A 31 -2.05 4.14 10.95
CA TRP A 31 -3.11 4.60 10.07
C TRP A 31 -2.71 5.78 9.18
N TYR A 32 -1.75 6.61 9.61
CA TYR A 32 -1.17 7.64 8.75
C TYR A 32 -0.35 7.03 7.62
N TYR A 33 0.44 6.00 7.90
CA TYR A 33 1.17 5.26 6.87
C TYR A 33 0.21 4.62 5.88
N ARG A 34 -0.88 4.02 6.38
CA ARG A 34 -1.91 3.41 5.54
C ARG A 34 -2.64 4.45 4.69
N TYR A 35 -2.94 5.62 5.24
CA TYR A 35 -3.44 6.77 4.47
C TYR A 35 -2.44 7.19 3.39
N ARG A 36 -1.16 7.38 3.74
CA ARG A 36 -0.10 7.79 2.81
C ARG A 36 0.05 6.79 1.68
N LEU A 37 0.06 5.49 1.98
CA LEU A 37 0.09 4.42 0.99
C LEU A 37 -1.06 4.59 -0.03
N VAL A 38 -2.29 4.70 0.45
CA VAL A 38 -3.50 4.78 -0.41
C VAL A 38 -3.57 6.09 -1.18
N ASP A 39 -3.12 7.20 -0.57
CA ASP A 39 -3.19 8.53 -1.16
C ASP A 39 -2.04 8.81 -2.11
N GLU A 40 -0.80 8.45 -1.78
CA GLU A 40 0.40 8.81 -2.53
C GLU A 40 0.95 7.68 -3.41
N PHE A 41 0.74 6.40 -3.04
CA PHE A 41 1.45 5.28 -3.66
C PHE A 41 0.53 4.28 -4.38
N LEU A 42 -0.79 4.41 -4.25
CA LEU A 42 -1.73 3.42 -4.80
C LEU A 42 -2.55 4.00 -5.96
N ILE A 43 -2.59 3.29 -7.09
CA ILE A 43 -3.62 3.52 -8.10
C ILE A 43 -4.91 2.88 -7.57
N ARG A 44 -5.93 3.69 -7.29
CA ARG A 44 -7.24 3.19 -6.85
C ARG A 44 -8.10 2.99 -8.09
N GLY A 45 -8.80 1.87 -8.20
CA GLY A 45 -9.71 1.65 -9.31
C GLY A 45 -10.53 0.38 -9.15
N GLU A 46 -11.84 0.57 -9.15
CA GLU A 46 -12.84 -0.50 -9.07
C GLU A 46 -13.17 -1.07 -10.45
N GLU A 47 -13.02 -0.25 -11.52
CA GLU A 47 -13.41 -0.57 -12.89
C GLU A 47 -12.32 -0.25 -13.91
N SER A 48 -12.10 -1.16 -14.87
CA SER A 48 -11.23 -0.90 -16.02
C SER A 48 -11.94 -0.04 -17.05
N PRO A 49 -11.35 1.09 -17.50
CA PRO A 49 -11.83 1.80 -18.68
C PRO A 49 -11.42 1.11 -20.00
N LEU A 50 -10.56 0.08 -19.95
CA LEU A 50 -10.03 -0.61 -21.11
C LEU A 50 -10.83 -1.89 -21.38
N ASN A 51 -11.43 -1.97 -22.59
CA ASN A 51 -12.30 -3.06 -23.06
C ASN A 51 -11.68 -4.47 -23.05
N CYS A 52 -10.38 -4.60 -22.75
CA CYS A 52 -9.63 -5.86 -22.79
C CYS A 52 -9.03 -6.24 -21.42
N ASP A 53 -9.15 -5.38 -20.41
CA ASP A 53 -8.63 -5.68 -19.08
C ASP A 53 -9.76 -6.23 -18.21
N VAL A 54 -9.40 -7.16 -17.32
CA VAL A 54 -10.27 -7.62 -16.23
C VAL A 54 -10.88 -6.37 -15.59
N ALA A 55 -12.20 -6.31 -15.48
CA ALA A 55 -12.94 -5.09 -15.15
C ALA A 55 -12.68 -4.55 -13.73
N SER A 56 -11.62 -4.96 -13.04
CA SER A 56 -11.24 -4.60 -11.67
C SER A 56 -9.77 -4.95 -11.45
N GLY A 57 -9.09 -4.33 -10.46
CA GLY A 57 -7.77 -4.78 -10.02
C GLY A 57 -6.65 -3.74 -10.09
N TYR A 58 -6.96 -2.45 -9.95
CA TYR A 58 -5.94 -1.40 -10.09
C TYR A 58 -5.09 -1.15 -8.86
N SER A 59 -5.35 -1.85 -7.76
CA SER A 59 -4.70 -1.66 -6.46
C SER A 59 -3.26 -2.19 -6.41
N LEU A 60 -2.41 -1.62 -7.27
CA LEU A 60 -1.00 -1.92 -7.40
C LEU A 60 -0.16 -0.80 -6.77
N PRO A 61 0.52 -1.05 -5.63
CA PRO A 61 1.31 -0.02 -4.97
C PRO A 61 2.61 0.29 -5.73
N ALA A 62 2.97 1.56 -5.78
CA ALA A 62 4.34 2.00 -6.04
C ALA A 62 5.22 1.75 -4.81
N GLY A 63 6.50 1.45 -5.04
CA GLY A 63 7.48 1.29 -3.97
C GLY A 63 7.90 2.62 -3.36
N LYS A 64 8.17 3.57 -4.25
CA LYS A 64 8.78 4.85 -3.90
C LYS A 64 8.37 5.98 -4.82
N THR A 65 8.52 7.20 -4.28
CA THR A 65 8.53 8.44 -5.05
C THR A 65 9.84 9.14 -4.75
N TRP A 66 10.58 9.63 -5.73
CA TRP A 66 11.78 10.41 -5.47
C TRP A 66 11.77 11.74 -6.22
N THR A 67 12.33 12.75 -5.58
CA THR A 67 12.59 14.05 -6.18
C THR A 67 14.03 14.03 -6.70
N THR A 68 14.21 14.00 -8.01
CA THR A 68 15.55 14.23 -8.55
C THR A 68 15.87 15.72 -8.42
N ASN A 69 16.86 16.06 -7.58
CA ASN A 69 17.46 17.39 -7.56
C ASN A 69 18.34 17.56 -8.81
N GLN A 70 17.74 17.52 -10.01
CA GLN A 70 18.43 18.13 -11.13
C GLN A 70 18.35 19.64 -10.92
N VAL A 71 19.52 20.26 -10.92
CA VAL A 71 19.81 21.67 -10.64
C VAL A 71 18.99 22.66 -11.52
N ASN A 72 18.09 22.20 -12.39
CA ASN A 72 17.30 22.99 -13.35
C ASN A 72 15.82 22.53 -13.53
N GLY A 73 15.24 21.76 -12.61
CA GLY A 73 13.82 21.35 -12.67
C GLY A 73 13.59 20.04 -11.93
N GLN A 74 12.64 20.00 -11.01
CA GLN A 74 12.37 18.80 -10.20
C GLN A 74 11.54 17.82 -11.03
N ASN A 75 12.14 16.71 -11.46
CA ASN A 75 11.34 15.56 -11.90
C ASN A 75 11.02 14.72 -10.66
N ILE A 76 9.74 14.52 -10.42
CA ILE A 76 9.29 13.55 -9.43
C ILE A 76 8.98 12.26 -10.17
N ASP A 77 9.68 11.22 -9.76
CA ASP A 77 9.58 9.91 -10.38
C ASP A 77 8.82 8.99 -9.42
N MET A 78 7.84 8.24 -9.94
CA MET A 78 7.14 7.17 -9.21
C MET A 78 7.56 5.80 -9.73
N ASP A 79 7.78 4.83 -8.84
CA ASP A 79 8.37 3.54 -9.20
C ASP A 79 7.48 2.33 -8.89
N TRP A 80 7.22 1.55 -9.94
CA TRP A 80 6.48 0.30 -9.99
C TRP A 80 7.32 -0.86 -10.54
N GLY A 81 8.64 -0.73 -10.70
CA GLY A 81 9.48 -1.80 -11.28
C GLY A 81 9.33 -3.15 -10.56
N ASP A 82 9.15 -3.13 -9.24
CA ASP A 82 8.90 -4.33 -8.43
C ASP A 82 7.47 -4.40 -7.89
N ALA A 83 6.48 -3.91 -8.65
CA ALA A 83 5.13 -3.69 -8.12
C ALA A 83 4.44 -4.94 -7.57
N THR A 84 4.71 -6.12 -8.13
CA THR A 84 4.15 -7.37 -7.59
C THR A 84 4.71 -7.74 -6.20
N SER A 85 5.96 -7.38 -5.88
CA SER A 85 6.47 -7.53 -4.51
C SER A 85 5.66 -6.66 -3.56
N TYR A 86 5.52 -5.37 -3.88
CA TYR A 86 4.69 -4.45 -3.09
C TYR A 86 3.22 -4.91 -3.00
N LEU A 87 2.70 -5.55 -4.04
CA LEU A 87 1.37 -6.14 -4.02
C LEU A 87 1.26 -7.28 -2.99
N GLY A 88 2.23 -8.18 -2.93
CA GLY A 88 2.28 -9.26 -1.94
C GLY A 88 2.29 -8.74 -0.50
N TRP A 89 3.15 -7.76 -0.23
CA TRP A 89 3.18 -7.02 1.04
C TRP A 89 1.84 -6.36 1.36
N TYR A 90 1.23 -5.70 0.38
CA TYR A 90 -0.04 -5.01 0.56
C TYR A 90 -1.20 -5.96 0.86
N ILE A 91 -1.26 -7.09 0.15
CA ILE A 91 -2.20 -8.18 0.45
C ILE A 91 -2.02 -8.67 1.89
N GLY A 92 -0.77 -8.85 2.35
CA GLY A 92 -0.46 -9.21 3.73
C GLY A 92 -0.93 -8.18 4.75
N VAL A 93 -0.71 -6.88 4.49
CA VAL A 93 -1.21 -5.78 5.32
C VAL A 93 -2.73 -5.83 5.44
N LEU A 94 -3.44 -5.97 4.32
CA LEU A 94 -4.90 -6.00 4.29
C LEU A 94 -5.48 -7.23 5.00
N ALA A 95 -4.85 -8.40 4.83
CA ALA A 95 -5.26 -9.63 5.50
C ALA A 95 -5.10 -9.52 7.03
N THR A 96 -3.96 -9.03 7.49
CA THR A 96 -3.69 -8.86 8.93
C THR A 96 -4.53 -7.73 9.55
N GLU A 97 -4.78 -6.65 8.81
CA GLU A 97 -5.72 -5.58 9.20
C GLU A 97 -7.14 -6.12 9.34
N TYR A 98 -7.62 -6.94 8.39
CA TYR A 98 -8.92 -7.60 8.47
C TYR A 98 -9.08 -8.40 9.76
N LYS A 99 -8.05 -9.17 10.13
CA LYS A 99 -8.06 -9.97 11.36
C LYS A 99 -8.10 -9.09 12.61
N LEU A 100 -7.24 -8.06 12.69
CA LEU A 100 -7.23 -7.12 13.81
C LEU A 100 -8.57 -6.40 13.99
N LEU A 101 -9.19 -5.96 12.89
CA LEU A 101 -10.51 -5.34 12.93
C LEU A 101 -11.58 -6.31 13.40
N THR A 102 -11.57 -7.54 12.90
CA THR A 102 -12.50 -8.61 13.30
C THR A 102 -12.38 -8.93 14.78
N ASP A 103 -11.15 -9.12 15.27
CA ASP A 103 -10.87 -9.45 16.67
C ASP A 103 -11.27 -8.33 17.64
N ASN A 104 -11.37 -7.10 17.13
CA ASN A 104 -11.80 -5.92 17.88
C ASN A 104 -13.26 -5.51 17.58
N ASN A 105 -14.05 -6.36 16.93
CA ASN A 105 -15.47 -6.11 16.58
C ASN A 105 -15.70 -4.81 15.79
N GLN A 106 -14.80 -4.50 14.85
CA GLN A 106 -14.89 -3.33 13.98
C GLN A 106 -15.31 -3.69 12.57
N SER A 107 -15.79 -2.69 11.81
CA SER A 107 -16.16 -2.90 10.41
C SER A 107 -14.94 -3.26 9.57
N THR A 108 -15.11 -4.29 8.73
CA THR A 108 -14.09 -4.80 7.81
C THR A 108 -14.43 -4.53 6.35
N GLU A 109 -15.55 -3.86 6.04
CA GLU A 109 -16.05 -3.75 4.66
C GLU A 109 -15.06 -3.06 3.71
N ALA A 110 -14.44 -1.97 4.15
CA ALA A 110 -13.46 -1.26 3.34
C ALA A 110 -12.19 -2.10 3.11
N THR A 111 -11.67 -2.75 4.16
CA THR A 111 -10.51 -3.64 4.05
C THR A 111 -10.81 -4.85 3.16
N LYS A 112 -12.01 -5.45 3.23
CA LYS A 112 -12.45 -6.51 2.31
C LYS A 112 -12.50 -6.03 0.86
N ARG A 113 -13.06 -4.85 0.63
CA ARG A 113 -13.13 -4.24 -0.71
C ARG A 113 -11.74 -3.98 -1.28
N GLU A 114 -10.83 -3.39 -0.49
CA GLU A 114 -9.45 -3.16 -0.93
C GLU A 114 -8.69 -4.47 -1.16
N LEU A 115 -8.88 -5.48 -0.31
CA LEU A 115 -8.29 -6.82 -0.49
C LEU A 115 -8.78 -7.48 -1.78
N TYR A 116 -10.08 -7.33 -2.08
CA TYR A 116 -10.65 -7.79 -3.35
C TYR A 116 -9.92 -7.18 -4.55
N TYR A 117 -9.74 -5.87 -4.56
CA TYR A 117 -9.03 -5.21 -5.68
C TYR A 117 -7.53 -5.54 -5.71
N ALA A 118 -6.87 -5.73 -4.57
CA ALA A 118 -5.47 -6.15 -4.55
C ALA A 118 -5.32 -7.57 -5.12
N MET A 119 -6.18 -8.53 -4.72
CA MET A 119 -6.11 -9.88 -5.29
C MET A 119 -6.54 -9.93 -6.76
N LYS A 120 -7.47 -9.08 -7.19
CA LYS A 120 -7.79 -8.90 -8.62
C LYS A 120 -6.65 -8.28 -9.43
N ALA A 121 -5.78 -7.48 -8.80
CA ALA A 121 -4.57 -7.00 -9.46
C ALA A 121 -3.65 -8.14 -9.87
N TYR A 122 -3.50 -9.17 -9.02
CA TYR A 122 -2.76 -10.39 -9.38
C TYR A 122 -3.38 -11.09 -10.59
N GLU A 123 -4.71 -11.34 -10.59
CA GLU A 123 -5.38 -11.98 -11.75
C GLU A 123 -5.15 -11.21 -13.05
N ARG A 124 -5.16 -9.87 -12.97
CA ARG A 124 -4.92 -9.00 -14.10
C ARG A 124 -3.47 -9.14 -14.60
N LEU A 125 -2.49 -9.14 -13.71
CA LEU A 125 -1.08 -9.32 -14.08
C LEU A 125 -0.82 -10.71 -14.68
N ASP A 126 -1.50 -11.75 -14.19
CA ASP A 126 -1.46 -13.11 -14.74
C ASP A 126 -2.06 -13.14 -16.17
N THR A 127 -3.28 -12.61 -16.32
CA THR A 127 -3.95 -12.46 -17.62
C THR A 127 -3.11 -11.63 -18.60
N LYS A 128 -2.43 -10.59 -18.12
CA LYS A 128 -1.58 -9.74 -18.95
C LYS A 128 -0.37 -10.50 -19.48
N ALA A 129 0.22 -11.37 -18.67
CA ALA A 129 1.31 -12.22 -19.10
C ALA A 129 0.86 -13.18 -20.21
N GLU A 130 -0.37 -13.73 -20.12
CA GLU A 130 -0.92 -14.53 -21.21
C GLU A 130 -0.92 -13.75 -22.53
N HIS A 131 -1.35 -12.48 -22.51
CA HIS A 131 -1.36 -11.62 -23.69
C HIS A 131 0.02 -11.30 -24.24
N MET A 132 1.02 -11.21 -23.38
CA MET A 132 2.37 -10.81 -23.77
C MET A 132 3.21 -11.98 -24.28
N PHE A 133 3.03 -13.18 -23.73
CA PHE A 133 3.94 -14.30 -23.98
C PHE A 133 3.37 -15.41 -24.86
N TYR A 134 2.07 -15.38 -25.15
CA TYR A 134 1.44 -16.35 -26.03
C TYR A 134 1.00 -15.67 -27.35
N PRO A 135 1.24 -16.31 -28.50
CA PRO A 135 0.79 -15.78 -29.78
C PRO A 135 -0.74 -15.82 -29.83
N HIS A 136 -1.38 -14.66 -29.73
CA HIS A 136 -2.83 -14.53 -29.84
C HIS A 136 -3.24 -14.25 -31.28
N THR A 137 -4.26 -14.97 -31.75
CA THR A 137 -5.02 -14.56 -32.94
C THR A 137 -6.03 -13.48 -32.56
N SER A 138 -5.53 -12.29 -32.21
CA SER A 138 -6.19 -10.95 -32.13
C SER A 138 -7.65 -10.76 -31.66
N ALA A 139 -8.41 -11.76 -31.25
CA ALA A 139 -9.87 -11.65 -31.01
C ALA A 139 -10.33 -12.13 -29.63
N ASP A 140 -9.56 -12.95 -28.93
CA ASP A 140 -9.97 -13.54 -27.66
C ASP A 140 -9.25 -12.90 -26.47
N CYS A 141 -9.73 -11.75 -26.01
CA CYS A 141 -9.37 -11.17 -24.72
C CYS A 141 -10.01 -11.93 -23.54
N ALA A 142 -10.17 -13.25 -23.65
CA ALA A 142 -10.89 -14.04 -22.66
C ALA A 142 -10.01 -14.22 -21.40
N PRO A 143 -10.40 -13.68 -20.23
CA PRO A 143 -9.62 -13.70 -18.99
C PRO A 143 -9.59 -15.08 -18.29
N THR A 144 -9.62 -16.17 -19.05
CA THR A 144 -10.04 -17.48 -18.49
C THR A 144 -8.92 -18.46 -18.21
N ASN A 145 -7.65 -18.10 -18.48
CA ASN A 145 -6.54 -19.05 -18.30
C ASN A 145 -5.47 -18.53 -17.34
N LEU A 146 -5.88 -18.19 -16.11
CA LEU A 146 -4.91 -17.98 -15.04
C LEU A 146 -4.04 -19.23 -14.92
N ASN A 147 -2.73 -19.07 -15.05
CA ASN A 147 -1.81 -20.21 -15.08
C ASN A 147 -0.57 -20.04 -14.20
N GLY A 148 -0.52 -18.97 -13.40
CA GLY A 148 0.59 -18.70 -12.50
C GLY A 148 1.76 -17.97 -13.16
N LEU A 149 1.68 -17.62 -14.45
CA LEU A 149 2.60 -16.68 -15.09
C LEU A 149 2.00 -15.29 -14.98
N PHE A 150 2.74 -14.34 -14.43
CA PHE A 150 2.30 -12.95 -14.30
C PHE A 150 3.43 -12.00 -14.69
N VAL A 151 3.07 -10.78 -15.07
CA VAL A 151 4.05 -9.70 -15.30
C VAL A 151 4.33 -8.95 -14.00
N ARG A 152 5.53 -8.37 -13.86
CA ARG A 152 5.95 -7.64 -12.64
C ARG A 152 5.05 -6.45 -12.32
N ASP A 153 4.62 -5.73 -13.35
CA ASP A 153 3.67 -4.65 -13.31
C ASP A 153 3.01 -4.47 -14.68
N ASP A 154 1.95 -3.67 -14.74
CA ASP A 154 1.28 -3.25 -15.99
C ASP A 154 0.91 -1.76 -15.96
N VAL A 155 1.63 -0.98 -15.15
CA VAL A 155 1.31 0.43 -14.94
C VAL A 155 1.80 1.22 -16.15
N SER A 156 0.90 1.98 -16.75
CA SER A 156 1.21 2.90 -17.84
C SER A 156 0.87 4.34 -17.45
N GLU A 157 1.46 5.31 -18.15
CA GLU A 157 1.17 6.73 -17.91
C GLU A 157 -0.31 7.02 -18.13
N GLN A 158 -0.89 6.44 -19.19
CA GLN A 158 -2.32 6.54 -19.47
C GLN A 158 -3.16 6.00 -18.32
N LEU A 159 -2.75 4.89 -17.70
CA LEU A 159 -3.47 4.32 -16.57
C LEU A 159 -3.51 5.28 -15.38
N ILE A 160 -2.38 5.93 -15.09
CA ILE A 160 -2.26 6.91 -14.00
C ILE A 160 -3.09 8.16 -14.33
N LEU A 161 -2.98 8.70 -15.55
CA LEU A 161 -3.75 9.86 -16.00
C LEU A 161 -5.26 9.64 -15.90
N GLN A 162 -5.74 8.42 -16.18
CA GLN A 162 -7.15 8.07 -16.12
C GLN A 162 -7.66 7.88 -14.70
N ASN A 163 -6.91 7.17 -13.84
CA ASN A 163 -7.40 6.76 -12.53
C ASN A 163 -6.96 7.67 -11.39
N ARG A 164 -5.82 8.36 -11.55
CA ARG A 164 -5.17 9.21 -10.56
C ARG A 164 -4.53 10.46 -11.20
N PRO A 165 -5.30 11.29 -11.94
CA PRO A 165 -4.77 12.54 -12.51
C PRO A 165 -4.25 13.50 -11.43
N ASP A 166 -4.72 13.35 -10.19
CA ASP A 166 -4.23 14.09 -9.03
C ASP A 166 -2.78 13.71 -8.67
N LEU A 167 -2.35 12.46 -8.88
CA LEU A 167 -0.95 12.08 -8.69
C LEU A 167 -0.06 12.73 -9.73
N VAL A 168 -0.50 12.71 -11.01
CA VAL A 168 0.22 13.42 -12.07
C VAL A 168 0.32 14.90 -11.74
N THR A 169 -0.78 15.55 -11.37
CA THR A 169 -0.77 16.99 -11.02
C THR A 169 0.11 17.29 -9.79
N ARG A 170 0.06 16.43 -8.78
CA ARG A 170 0.84 16.58 -7.54
C ARG A 170 2.34 16.43 -7.79
N PHE A 171 2.71 15.56 -8.72
CA PHE A 171 4.10 15.19 -8.95
C PHE A 171 4.70 15.81 -10.21
N SER A 172 3.90 16.36 -11.12
CA SER A 172 4.42 16.94 -12.35
C SER A 172 5.11 18.27 -12.14
N GLY A 173 4.75 19.07 -11.12
CA GLY A 173 5.40 20.33 -10.69
C GLY A 173 5.52 21.40 -11.78
N ASP A 174 6.33 21.11 -12.79
CA ASP A 174 6.64 21.86 -14.01
C ASP A 174 6.27 21.11 -15.32
N GLY A 175 5.51 20.02 -15.24
CA GLY A 175 5.01 19.25 -16.40
C GLY A 175 5.78 17.97 -16.75
N ASN A 176 6.76 17.55 -15.95
CA ASN A 176 7.56 16.35 -16.21
C ASN A 176 7.32 15.27 -15.15
N PHE A 177 6.15 14.65 -15.19
CA PHE A 177 5.92 13.41 -14.45
C PHE A 177 6.71 12.29 -15.13
N ARG A 178 7.57 11.59 -14.38
CA ARG A 178 8.20 10.36 -14.88
C ARG A 178 7.71 9.18 -14.06
N MET A 179 7.59 8.06 -14.73
CA MET A 179 7.30 6.81 -14.08
C MET A 179 8.38 5.79 -14.43
N HIS A 180 8.76 5.01 -13.42
CA HIS A 180 9.59 3.85 -13.59
C HIS A 180 8.67 2.63 -13.49
N SER A 181 8.44 1.96 -14.61
CA SER A 181 7.63 0.75 -14.72
C SER A 181 8.35 -0.17 -15.70
N ASP A 182 8.45 -1.45 -15.38
CA ASP A 182 9.06 -2.43 -16.27
C ASP A 182 8.14 -2.72 -17.47
N TYR A 183 6.83 -2.57 -17.27
CA TYR A 183 5.85 -2.58 -18.37
C TYR A 183 6.03 -1.43 -19.36
N HIS A 184 6.22 -0.20 -18.89
CA HIS A 184 6.37 0.97 -19.74
C HIS A 184 7.59 0.85 -20.67
N LYS A 185 8.74 0.46 -20.12
CA LYS A 185 10.00 0.27 -20.89
C LYS A 185 9.85 -0.75 -22.01
N PHE A 186 9.06 -1.79 -21.78
CA PHE A 186 8.85 -2.83 -22.78
C PHE A 186 8.04 -2.36 -23.98
N TYR A 187 7.02 -1.54 -23.74
CA TYR A 187 6.24 -0.99 -24.84
C TYR A 187 7.08 -0.07 -25.74
N GLU A 188 8.06 0.65 -25.17
CA GLU A 188 9.02 1.44 -25.93
C GLU A 188 10.02 0.57 -26.72
N ALA A 189 10.44 -0.57 -26.16
CA ALA A 189 11.44 -1.46 -26.75
C ALA A 189 10.92 -2.38 -27.87
N PHE A 190 9.60 -2.44 -28.09
CA PHE A 190 8.95 -3.39 -29.03
C PHE A 190 9.33 -3.22 -30.51
N THR A 191 10.21 -2.29 -30.86
CA THR A 191 10.76 -2.22 -32.23
C THR A 191 11.69 -3.38 -32.56
N GLU A 192 12.20 -4.13 -31.57
CA GLU A 192 13.09 -5.27 -31.79
C GLU A 192 12.66 -6.53 -30.98
N VAL A 193 11.85 -7.39 -31.61
CA VAL A 193 11.24 -8.63 -31.04
C VAL A 193 12.25 -9.63 -30.44
N ASN A 194 13.55 -9.44 -30.62
CA ASN A 194 14.59 -10.37 -30.17
C ASN A 194 15.18 -10.07 -28.79
N ASP A 195 14.84 -8.94 -28.17
CA ASP A 195 15.31 -8.59 -26.83
C ASP A 195 14.11 -8.37 -25.90
N ILE A 196 13.39 -9.47 -25.64
CA ILE A 196 12.40 -9.47 -24.57
C ILE A 196 13.17 -9.20 -23.28
N ASN A 197 13.13 -7.93 -22.84
CA ASN A 197 13.76 -7.48 -21.61
C ASN A 197 13.33 -8.41 -20.47
N SER A 198 14.32 -8.97 -19.77
CA SER A 198 14.14 -9.89 -18.65
C SER A 198 13.32 -9.29 -17.50
N ASN A 199 13.24 -7.97 -17.42
CA ASN A 199 12.63 -7.24 -16.32
C ASN A 199 11.10 -7.25 -16.30
N ILE A 200 10.38 -7.87 -17.24
CA ILE A 200 8.93 -8.05 -17.09
C ILE A 200 8.57 -9.32 -16.33
N TYR A 201 9.48 -10.28 -16.30
CA TYR A 201 9.19 -11.59 -15.75
C TYR A 201 9.24 -11.57 -14.23
N PRO A 202 8.36 -12.36 -13.59
CA PRO A 202 8.27 -12.34 -12.16
C PRO A 202 9.49 -13.04 -11.57
N THR A 203 10.30 -12.33 -10.79
CA THR A 203 11.47 -12.81 -10.06
C THR A 203 11.07 -13.52 -8.76
N GLN A 204 12.04 -14.15 -8.08
CA GLN A 204 11.77 -15.01 -6.92
C GLN A 204 11.23 -14.25 -5.70
N ASP A 205 11.63 -13.00 -5.52
CA ASP A 205 11.08 -12.01 -4.57
C ASP A 205 9.61 -11.79 -4.77
N GLN A 206 9.18 -11.55 -6.00
CA GLN A 206 7.77 -11.30 -6.26
C GLN A 206 6.91 -12.52 -5.95
N ILE A 207 7.44 -13.73 -6.20
CA ILE A 207 6.77 -14.97 -5.81
C ILE A 207 6.76 -15.11 -4.28
N SER A 208 7.87 -14.82 -3.60
CA SER A 208 8.00 -14.91 -2.15
C SER A 208 7.02 -13.99 -1.44
N ASP A 209 6.95 -12.73 -1.87
CA ASP A 209 6.09 -11.72 -1.28
C ASP A 209 4.62 -11.99 -1.55
N LEU A 210 4.27 -12.49 -2.76
CA LEU A 210 2.93 -12.96 -3.05
C LEU A 210 2.54 -14.14 -2.16
N PHE A 211 3.43 -15.12 -1.99
CA PHE A 211 3.17 -16.27 -1.11
C PHE A 211 2.99 -15.83 0.35
N MET A 212 3.76 -14.85 0.83
CA MET A 212 3.55 -14.23 2.13
C MET A 212 2.14 -13.62 2.22
N GLY A 213 1.74 -12.81 1.24
CA GLY A 213 0.40 -12.23 1.18
C GLY A 213 -0.70 -13.29 1.19
N PHE A 214 -0.58 -14.32 0.36
CA PHE A 214 -1.54 -15.43 0.24
C PHE A 214 -1.60 -16.31 1.50
N ALA A 215 -0.47 -16.58 2.15
CA ALA A 215 -0.42 -17.28 3.43
C ALA A 215 -1.17 -16.51 4.52
N LEU A 216 -0.97 -15.18 4.57
CA LEU A 216 -1.67 -14.32 5.51
C LEU A 216 -3.17 -14.22 5.18
N VAL A 217 -3.58 -14.19 3.90
CA VAL A 217 -5.01 -14.27 3.52
C VAL A 217 -5.62 -15.59 4.01
N ASN A 218 -4.95 -16.72 3.76
CA ASN A 218 -5.42 -18.04 4.18
C ASN A 218 -5.59 -18.11 5.71
N LYS A 219 -4.62 -17.60 6.47
CA LYS A 219 -4.63 -17.59 7.94
C LYS A 219 -5.63 -16.58 8.55
N CYS A 220 -5.63 -15.34 8.06
CA CYS A 220 -6.32 -14.21 8.68
C CYS A 220 -7.77 -14.06 8.22
N VAL A 221 -8.02 -14.37 6.95
CA VAL A 221 -9.29 -14.07 6.26
C VAL A 221 -10.07 -15.36 6.01
N GLY A 222 -9.39 -16.43 5.58
CA GLY A 222 -10.00 -17.72 5.31
C GLY A 222 -11.13 -17.62 4.28
N ASN A 223 -12.26 -18.30 4.54
CA ASN A 223 -13.38 -18.43 3.59
C ASN A 223 -14.32 -17.20 3.51
N VAL A 224 -13.89 -16.03 3.99
CA VAL A 224 -14.69 -14.80 3.88
C VAL A 224 -14.88 -14.46 2.40
N THR A 225 -16.08 -13.96 2.08
CA THR A 225 -16.43 -13.58 0.71
C THR A 225 -16.71 -12.08 0.59
N TYR A 226 -16.42 -11.53 -0.59
CA TYR A 226 -16.83 -10.18 -1.00
C TYR A 226 -17.28 -10.22 -2.45
N GLN A 227 -18.53 -9.84 -2.75
CA GLN A 227 -19.09 -9.93 -4.10
C GLN A 227 -18.96 -11.34 -4.74
N GLY A 228 -19.11 -12.40 -3.94
CA GLY A 228 -18.95 -13.79 -4.37
C GLY A 228 -17.50 -14.28 -4.47
N TYR A 229 -16.52 -13.39 -4.28
CA TYR A 229 -15.11 -13.72 -4.30
C TYR A 229 -14.66 -14.26 -2.94
N ASN A 230 -14.30 -15.55 -2.86
CA ASN A 230 -13.78 -16.18 -1.64
C ASN A 230 -12.27 -15.97 -1.53
N PHE A 231 -11.82 -15.19 -0.55
CA PHE A 231 -10.41 -14.79 -0.43
C PHE A 231 -9.47 -15.99 -0.21
N GLY A 232 -9.75 -16.84 0.77
CA GLY A 232 -8.90 -18.00 1.09
C GLY A 232 -8.80 -18.99 -0.06
N GLN A 233 -9.93 -19.29 -0.74
CA GLN A 233 -9.91 -20.17 -1.89
C GLN A 233 -9.08 -19.60 -3.05
N HIS A 234 -9.18 -18.30 -3.33
CA HIS A 234 -8.38 -17.69 -4.38
C HIS A 234 -6.89 -17.63 -4.01
N ALA A 235 -6.53 -17.37 -2.74
CA ALA A 235 -5.16 -17.44 -2.27
C ALA A 235 -4.54 -18.85 -2.46
N VAL A 236 -5.31 -19.89 -2.13
CA VAL A 236 -4.94 -21.29 -2.38
C VAL A 236 -4.78 -21.55 -3.88
N ASN A 237 -5.74 -21.13 -4.70
CA ASN A 237 -5.72 -21.36 -6.14
C ASN A 237 -4.53 -20.66 -6.81
N TYR A 238 -4.25 -19.40 -6.49
CA TYR A 238 -3.12 -18.67 -7.08
C TYR A 238 -1.79 -19.28 -6.70
N THR A 239 -1.65 -19.69 -5.43
CA THR A 239 -0.45 -20.40 -4.97
C THR A 239 -0.26 -21.72 -5.72
N ASP A 240 -1.35 -22.48 -5.91
CA ASP A 240 -1.32 -23.73 -6.66
C ASP A 240 -0.93 -23.52 -8.13
N LEU A 241 -1.48 -22.50 -8.79
CA LEU A 241 -1.14 -22.16 -10.17
C LEU A 241 0.36 -21.81 -10.31
N ILE A 242 0.87 -20.93 -9.44
CA ILE A 242 2.29 -20.54 -9.44
C ILE A 242 3.18 -21.75 -9.16
N ALA A 243 2.89 -22.51 -8.11
CA ALA A 243 3.68 -23.67 -7.70
C ALA A 243 3.68 -24.76 -8.77
N ASN A 244 2.53 -25.10 -9.36
CA ASN A 244 2.44 -26.06 -10.44
C ASN A 244 3.21 -25.61 -11.67
N ARG A 245 3.13 -24.33 -12.03
CA ARG A 245 3.89 -23.79 -13.16
C ARG A 245 5.39 -23.92 -12.94
N LEU A 246 5.89 -23.58 -11.74
CA LEU A 246 7.30 -23.76 -11.41
C LEU A 246 7.68 -25.25 -11.45
N ASN A 247 6.89 -26.10 -10.80
CA ASN A 247 7.13 -27.54 -10.68
C ASN A 247 7.25 -28.24 -12.05
N VAL A 248 6.32 -27.96 -12.99
CA VAL A 248 6.34 -28.53 -14.36
C VAL A 248 7.60 -28.14 -15.12
N ASN A 249 8.20 -26.99 -14.79
CA ASN A 249 9.39 -26.50 -15.45
C ASN A 249 10.67 -26.83 -14.70
N PHE A 250 10.67 -27.86 -13.84
CA PHE A 250 11.80 -28.23 -12.97
C PHE A 250 12.22 -27.11 -12.03
N TRP A 251 11.24 -26.32 -11.56
CA TRP A 251 11.51 -25.11 -10.80
C TRP A 251 12.50 -24.23 -11.54
N MET A 252 12.43 -24.20 -12.87
CA MET A 252 13.08 -23.21 -13.70
C MET A 252 11.99 -22.34 -14.31
N GLY A 253 12.25 -21.04 -14.31
CA GLY A 253 11.45 -20.13 -15.07
C GLY A 253 11.57 -20.40 -16.58
N LYS A 254 10.54 -21.00 -17.18
CA LYS A 254 10.47 -21.19 -18.65
C LYS A 254 9.34 -20.37 -19.26
N LEU A 255 9.67 -19.78 -20.39
CA LEU A 255 8.71 -19.11 -21.24
C LEU A 255 7.80 -20.12 -21.94
N PRO A 256 6.60 -19.69 -22.36
CA PRO A 256 5.69 -20.52 -23.15
C PRO A 256 6.32 -21.11 -24.42
N ASN A 257 7.27 -20.40 -25.02
CA ASN A 257 8.00 -20.84 -26.21
C ASN A 257 9.16 -21.82 -25.90
N GLY A 258 9.29 -22.27 -24.65
CA GLY A 258 10.33 -23.20 -24.20
C GLY A 258 11.69 -22.56 -23.95
N LEU A 259 11.85 -21.25 -24.19
CA LEU A 259 13.08 -20.54 -23.87
C LEU A 259 13.23 -20.43 -22.36
N THR A 260 14.45 -20.73 -21.89
CA THR A 260 14.90 -20.38 -20.55
C THR A 260 15.19 -18.89 -20.49
N TYR A 261 14.93 -18.26 -19.34
CA TYR A 261 15.28 -16.86 -19.12
C TYR A 261 16.76 -16.59 -19.43
N LYS A 262 17.02 -15.57 -20.26
CA LYS A 262 18.36 -15.24 -20.81
C LYS A 262 19.39 -14.92 -19.72
N ASP A 263 18.94 -14.50 -18.55
CA ASP A 263 19.82 -13.97 -17.52
C ASP A 263 20.34 -14.98 -16.50
N GLY A 264 19.91 -16.25 -16.52
CA GLY A 264 20.41 -17.27 -15.56
C GLY A 264 20.16 -16.96 -14.07
N ASN A 265 19.71 -15.76 -13.74
CA ASN A 265 19.40 -15.24 -12.40
C ASN A 265 18.10 -15.83 -11.84
N PHE A 266 17.39 -16.64 -12.63
CA PHE A 266 16.27 -17.44 -12.16
C PHE A 266 16.77 -18.74 -11.52
N ILE A 267 17.69 -18.65 -10.54
CA ILE A 267 18.10 -19.81 -9.76
C ILE A 267 17.03 -20.08 -8.70
N THR A 268 15.83 -20.43 -9.16
CA THR A 268 14.77 -20.97 -8.32
C THR A 268 15.19 -22.31 -7.74
N GLU A 269 16.15 -23.02 -8.33
CA GLU A 269 16.67 -24.30 -7.81
C GLU A 269 17.14 -24.20 -6.34
N LEU A 270 17.83 -23.11 -5.97
CA LEU A 270 18.32 -22.92 -4.59
C LEU A 270 17.18 -22.72 -3.57
N ASN A 271 16.07 -22.13 -4.01
CA ASN A 271 14.92 -21.83 -3.18
C ASN A 271 13.73 -22.78 -3.45
N ALA A 272 13.88 -23.75 -4.36
CA ALA A 272 12.77 -24.55 -4.87
C ALA A 272 12.10 -25.35 -3.75
N TYR A 273 12.91 -25.90 -2.84
CA TYR A 273 12.42 -26.59 -1.66
C TYR A 273 11.65 -25.65 -0.71
N GLY A 274 12.18 -24.46 -0.45
CA GLY A 274 11.49 -23.42 0.33
C GLY A 274 10.15 -23.02 -0.29
N ILE A 275 10.13 -22.73 -1.60
CA ILE A 275 8.92 -22.39 -2.36
C ILE A 275 7.90 -23.53 -2.28
N ALA A 276 8.32 -24.78 -2.52
CA ALA A 276 7.45 -25.96 -2.45
C ALA A 276 6.82 -26.15 -1.07
N LYS A 277 7.61 -25.96 0.01
CA LYS A 277 7.11 -26.05 1.39
C LYS A 277 6.16 -24.92 1.75
N ALA A 278 6.44 -23.70 1.30
CA ALA A 278 5.52 -22.58 1.47
C ALA A 278 4.20 -22.81 0.71
N ALA A 279 4.27 -23.27 -0.54
CA ALA A 279 3.09 -23.65 -1.31
C ALA A 279 2.29 -24.78 -0.64
N GLN A 280 2.99 -25.81 -0.15
CA GLN A 280 2.36 -26.92 0.58
C GLN A 280 1.63 -26.44 1.83
N TRP A 281 2.22 -25.51 2.59
CA TRP A 281 1.57 -24.93 3.76
C TRP A 281 0.27 -24.20 3.40
N ILE A 282 0.28 -23.45 2.30
CA ILE A 282 -0.88 -22.66 1.86
C ILE A 282 -1.98 -23.57 1.27
N THR A 283 -1.62 -24.48 0.36
CA THR A 283 -2.61 -25.26 -0.43
C THR A 283 -2.93 -26.62 0.17
N GLY A 284 -2.09 -27.14 1.06
CA GLY A 284 -2.14 -28.51 1.57
C GLY A 284 -1.63 -29.58 0.58
N GLN A 285 -1.21 -29.20 -0.63
CA GLN A 285 -0.67 -30.13 -1.63
C GLN A 285 0.85 -30.29 -1.48
N ASP A 286 1.36 -31.50 -1.68
CA ASP A 286 2.79 -31.77 -1.58
C ASP A 286 3.50 -31.51 -2.93
N TYR A 287 4.17 -30.35 -3.03
CA TYR A 287 4.99 -29.99 -4.20
C TYR A 287 6.44 -30.48 -4.08
N THR A 288 6.84 -31.13 -2.99
CA THR A 288 8.22 -31.56 -2.77
C THR A 288 8.58 -32.85 -3.51
N GLN A 289 7.60 -33.60 -4.00
CA GLN A 289 7.78 -34.94 -4.59
C GLN A 289 8.62 -34.96 -5.87
N ASN A 290 8.64 -33.84 -6.59
CA ASN A 290 9.39 -33.69 -7.85
C ASN A 290 10.74 -32.98 -7.66
N LEU A 291 11.08 -32.59 -6.43
CA LEU A 291 12.38 -32.01 -6.13
C LEU A 291 13.42 -33.12 -5.99
N ASP A 292 14.59 -32.88 -6.57
CA ASP A 292 15.72 -33.75 -6.33
C ASP A 292 16.25 -33.59 -4.89
N ALA A 293 16.98 -34.60 -4.41
CA ALA A 293 17.63 -34.52 -3.10
C ALA A 293 18.57 -33.32 -3.01
N PHE A 294 19.18 -32.92 -4.14
CA PHE A 294 20.08 -31.78 -4.20
C PHE A 294 19.41 -30.46 -3.81
N SER A 295 18.19 -30.19 -4.28
CA SER A 295 17.43 -28.98 -3.95
C SER A 295 17.12 -28.89 -2.46
N ARG A 296 16.77 -30.03 -1.84
CA ARG A 296 16.54 -30.12 -0.38
C ARG A 296 17.85 -29.94 0.39
N ASP A 297 18.89 -30.70 0.06
CA ASP A 297 20.17 -30.66 0.77
C ASP A 297 20.80 -29.26 0.69
N ARG A 298 20.64 -28.56 -0.45
CA ARG A 298 21.06 -27.16 -0.61
C ARG A 298 20.26 -26.22 0.27
N TRP A 299 18.93 -26.35 0.31
CA TRP A 299 18.08 -25.55 1.17
C TRP A 299 18.46 -25.72 2.64
N GLU A 300 18.66 -26.96 3.09
CA GLU A 300 19.11 -27.27 4.46
C GLU A 300 20.51 -26.73 4.75
N THR A 301 21.44 -26.81 3.78
CA THR A 301 22.81 -26.25 3.92
C THR A 301 22.77 -24.73 4.08
N LEU A 302 21.86 -24.04 3.39
CA LEU A 302 21.69 -22.59 3.51
C LEU A 302 21.18 -22.16 4.90
N CYS A 303 20.58 -23.08 5.65
CA CYS A 303 20.14 -22.84 7.03
C CYS A 303 21.30 -22.87 8.02
N ASP A 304 22.38 -23.59 7.71
CA ASP A 304 23.50 -23.80 8.62
C ASP A 304 24.18 -22.45 8.96
N PRO A 305 24.22 -22.02 10.23
CA PRO A 305 24.72 -20.71 10.61
C PRO A 305 26.25 -20.60 10.50
N LEU A 306 26.96 -21.73 10.40
CA LEU A 306 28.39 -21.77 10.17
C LEU A 306 28.74 -21.62 8.69
N VAL A 307 27.84 -22.07 7.81
CA VAL A 307 28.07 -22.15 6.37
C VAL A 307 27.36 -21.03 5.62
N GLY A 308 26.15 -20.68 6.05
CA GLY A 308 25.26 -19.70 5.45
C GLY A 308 25.94 -18.35 5.23
N PRO A 309 26.53 -17.72 6.27
CA PRO A 309 27.15 -16.41 6.11
C PRO A 309 28.34 -16.42 5.15
N GLU A 310 29.21 -17.45 5.18
CA GLU A 310 30.42 -17.54 4.34
C GLU A 310 30.12 -17.96 2.89
N ILE A 311 29.20 -18.91 2.66
CA ILE A 311 28.75 -19.27 1.30
C ILE A 311 27.98 -18.11 0.67
N MET A 312 27.17 -17.39 1.46
CA MET A 312 26.52 -16.17 0.98
C MET A 312 27.52 -15.02 0.75
N ASP A 313 28.68 -14.99 1.44
CA ASP A 313 29.72 -13.97 1.25
C ASP A 313 30.57 -14.21 -0.01
N GLN A 314 30.92 -15.46 -0.32
CA GLN A 314 31.92 -15.75 -1.36
C GLN A 314 31.34 -15.81 -2.78
N THR A 315 30.03 -15.97 -2.93
CA THR A 315 29.43 -16.31 -4.24
C THR A 315 28.55 -15.22 -4.84
N TYR A 316 28.15 -14.19 -4.08
CA TYR A 316 27.20 -13.17 -4.55
C TYR A 316 27.63 -11.76 -4.16
N TRP A 317 27.48 -10.82 -5.11
CA TRP A 317 27.71 -9.40 -4.91
C TRP A 317 26.99 -8.87 -3.67
N ASN A 318 27.65 -8.00 -2.90
CA ASN A 318 27.18 -7.47 -1.60
C ASN A 318 25.74 -6.93 -1.58
N SER A 319 25.17 -6.52 -2.72
CA SER A 319 23.77 -6.05 -2.81
C SER A 319 22.73 -7.15 -3.03
N GLN A 320 23.10 -8.32 -3.57
CA GLN A 320 22.15 -9.45 -3.79
C GLN A 320 22.03 -10.38 -2.57
N LYS A 321 22.96 -10.26 -1.62
CA LYS A 321 22.97 -11.02 -0.36
C LYS A 321 21.69 -10.80 0.44
N ASP A 322 21.32 -9.54 0.66
CA ASP A 322 20.18 -9.17 1.51
C ASP A 322 18.85 -9.73 1.00
N TYR A 323 18.62 -9.67 -0.32
CA TYR A 323 17.42 -10.22 -0.94
C TYR A 323 17.36 -11.74 -0.79
N THR A 324 18.45 -12.44 -1.10
CA THR A 324 18.45 -13.90 -1.09
C THR A 324 18.11 -14.43 0.31
N THR A 325 18.64 -13.79 1.35
CA THR A 325 18.29 -14.15 2.73
C THR A 325 16.84 -13.80 3.09
N ALA A 326 16.35 -12.62 2.68
CA ALA A 326 14.94 -12.23 2.86
C ALA A 326 13.98 -13.28 2.27
N LEU A 327 14.24 -13.73 1.03
CA LEU A 327 13.45 -14.78 0.36
C LEU A 327 13.41 -16.07 1.17
N GLN A 328 14.58 -16.52 1.59
CA GLN A 328 14.72 -17.78 2.32
C GLN A 328 13.98 -17.71 3.65
N MET A 329 14.14 -16.60 4.38
CA MET A 329 13.44 -16.36 5.63
C MET A 329 11.92 -16.28 5.44
N THR A 330 11.42 -15.65 4.37
CA THR A 330 9.99 -15.63 4.05
C THR A 330 9.46 -17.05 3.83
N TYR A 331 10.08 -17.84 2.95
CA TYR A 331 9.62 -19.20 2.67
C TYR A 331 9.73 -20.12 3.89
N ALA A 332 10.78 -19.98 4.69
CA ALA A 332 10.93 -20.71 5.95
C ALA A 332 9.86 -20.32 6.97
N ALA A 333 9.57 -19.01 7.10
CA ALA A 333 8.55 -18.49 7.98
C ALA A 333 7.15 -19.01 7.62
N ILE A 334 6.85 -19.16 6.33
CA ILE A 334 5.58 -19.73 5.86
C ILE A 334 5.58 -21.25 6.01
N GLY A 335 6.53 -21.93 5.37
CA GLY A 335 6.53 -23.39 5.19
C GLY A 335 7.01 -24.18 6.40
N HIS A 336 7.48 -23.50 7.46
CA HIS A 336 8.08 -24.15 8.64
C HIS A 336 9.17 -25.17 8.20
N SER A 337 10.03 -24.76 7.26
CA SER A 337 10.78 -25.68 6.39
C SER A 337 12.25 -25.87 6.72
N TRP A 338 12.75 -25.27 7.81
CA TRP A 338 14.13 -25.48 8.25
C TRP A 338 14.18 -26.61 9.25
N GLU A 339 14.70 -27.72 8.75
CA GLU A 339 14.86 -28.98 9.45
C GLU A 339 16.35 -29.26 9.61
N TYR A 340 16.77 -29.64 10.81
CA TYR A 340 18.14 -30.09 11.07
C TYR A 340 18.11 -31.59 11.28
N ALA A 341 18.72 -32.33 10.36
CA ALA A 341 18.88 -33.77 10.47
C ALA A 341 20.16 -34.07 11.26
N ILE A 342 20.02 -34.69 12.42
CA ILE A 342 21.17 -35.17 13.18
C ILE A 342 21.49 -36.57 12.69
N ALA A 343 22.53 -36.70 11.87
CA ALA A 343 23.11 -38.00 11.59
C ALA A 343 23.87 -38.48 12.84
N PRO A 344 23.71 -39.75 13.25
CA PRO A 344 24.57 -40.30 14.29
C PRO A 344 26.03 -40.28 13.77
N GLU A 345 26.91 -39.53 14.44
CA GLU A 345 28.34 -39.68 14.23
C GLU A 345 28.79 -41.01 14.86
N GLU A 346 29.31 -41.92 14.05
CA GLU A 346 30.02 -43.09 14.56
C GLU A 346 31.36 -42.61 15.16
N HIS A 347 31.43 -42.57 16.49
CA HIS A 347 32.72 -42.57 17.16
C HIS A 347 33.15 -44.02 17.38
N ASP A 348 34.09 -44.50 16.57
CA ASP A 348 34.78 -45.77 16.81
C ASP A 348 35.56 -45.68 18.13
N VAL A 349 34.99 -46.22 19.21
CA VAL A 349 35.70 -46.40 20.47
C VAL A 349 36.28 -47.82 20.48
N ASP A 350 37.52 -47.95 20.02
CA ASP A 350 38.25 -49.23 20.05
C ASP A 350 38.64 -49.57 21.50
N VAL A 351 37.71 -50.19 22.24
CA VAL A 351 37.94 -50.67 23.61
C VAL A 351 38.10 -52.19 23.59
N LEU A 352 39.36 -52.61 23.62
CA LEU A 352 39.89 -53.94 23.91
C LEU A 352 38.89 -54.89 24.63
N GLY A 353 38.06 -55.60 23.86
CA GLY A 353 37.43 -56.86 24.26
C GLY A 353 36.27 -56.82 25.27
N VAL A 354 35.65 -55.67 25.54
CA VAL A 354 34.46 -55.58 26.42
C VAL A 354 33.30 -54.95 25.67
N THR A 355 32.17 -55.65 25.58
CA THR A 355 30.91 -55.12 25.05
C THR A 355 30.37 -54.07 26.03
N VAL A 356 30.69 -52.80 25.81
CA VAL A 356 30.12 -51.66 26.56
C VAL A 356 28.94 -51.11 25.76
N ALA A 357 27.85 -50.75 26.44
CA ALA A 357 26.76 -49.99 25.82
C ALA A 357 27.34 -48.70 25.20
N ILE A 358 27.01 -48.43 23.94
CA ILE A 358 27.41 -47.20 23.26
C ILE A 358 26.38 -46.15 23.66
N GLU A 359 26.78 -45.21 24.51
CA GLU A 359 25.98 -43.99 24.73
C GLU A 359 26.23 -43.03 23.57
N TYR A 360 25.20 -42.78 22.77
CA TYR A 360 25.22 -41.72 21.77
C TYR A 360 24.86 -40.40 22.46
N HIS A 361 25.85 -39.52 22.64
CA HIS A 361 25.61 -38.15 23.07
C HIS A 361 25.43 -37.27 21.83
N TYR A 362 24.19 -36.85 21.56
CA TYR A 362 23.94 -35.82 20.56
C TYR A 362 24.29 -34.44 21.14
N HIS A 363 25.50 -33.97 20.84
CA HIS A 363 25.89 -32.59 21.13
C HIS A 363 25.81 -31.74 19.86
N ILE A 364 24.72 -30.97 19.73
CA ILE A 364 24.70 -29.86 18.78
C ILE A 364 25.35 -28.66 19.48
N SER A 365 26.55 -28.30 19.05
CA SER A 365 27.19 -27.05 19.46
C SER A 365 27.13 -26.05 18.30
N ILE A 366 25.98 -25.42 18.12
CA ILE A 366 25.87 -24.23 17.28
C ILE A 366 26.33 -23.03 18.13
N PRO A 367 27.32 -22.22 17.70
CA PRO A 367 27.73 -21.03 18.43
C PRO A 367 26.52 -20.12 18.73
N GLY A 368 26.30 -19.81 20.02
CA GLY A 368 25.15 -19.01 20.47
C GLY A 368 23.87 -19.80 20.77
N LEU A 369 23.80 -21.10 20.44
CA LEU A 369 22.62 -21.94 20.66
C LEU A 369 23.01 -23.20 21.46
N GLN A 370 22.93 -23.13 22.80
CA GLN A 370 23.05 -24.33 23.63
C GLN A 370 21.68 -25.01 23.75
N MET A 371 21.47 -26.09 22.99
CA MET A 371 20.33 -26.98 23.16
C MET A 371 20.77 -28.26 23.83
N SER A 372 20.22 -28.56 25.01
CA SER A 372 20.35 -29.89 25.61
C SER A 372 19.35 -30.83 24.95
N LEU A 373 19.84 -31.76 24.13
CA LEU A 373 19.00 -32.84 23.61
C LEU A 373 18.85 -33.94 24.66
N PRO A 374 17.70 -34.66 24.68
CA PRO A 374 17.56 -35.83 25.52
C PRO A 374 18.63 -36.87 25.16
N THR A 375 19.30 -37.41 26.17
CA THR A 375 20.24 -38.53 26.00
C THR A 375 19.45 -39.77 25.59
N ILE A 376 19.80 -40.36 24.45
CA ILE A 376 19.22 -41.63 23.99
C ILE A 376 20.27 -42.70 24.22
N VAL A 377 19.96 -43.65 25.11
CA VAL A 377 20.82 -44.82 25.36
C VAL A 377 20.34 -45.94 24.44
N LEU A 378 21.20 -46.39 23.53
CA LEU A 378 20.91 -47.50 22.62
C LEU A 378 21.76 -48.72 23.00
N HIS A 379 21.20 -49.91 22.82
CA HIS A 379 21.96 -51.14 22.96
C HIS A 379 22.75 -51.45 21.68
N PRO A 380 23.90 -52.16 21.78
CA PRO A 380 24.75 -52.51 20.63
C PRO A 380 24.06 -53.33 19.53
N TRP A 381 22.88 -53.88 19.81
CA TRP A 381 22.10 -54.71 18.90
C TRP A 381 20.90 -53.96 18.30
N ASP A 382 20.67 -52.72 18.74
CA ASP A 382 19.61 -51.91 18.17
C ASP A 382 20.02 -51.49 16.75
N PRO A 383 19.09 -51.48 15.78
CA PRO A 383 19.38 -50.92 14.47
C PRO A 383 19.83 -49.46 14.65
N ALA A 384 20.71 -48.98 13.75
CA ALA A 384 21.15 -47.60 13.74
C ALA A 384 19.93 -46.68 13.93
N PRO A 385 19.97 -45.77 14.91
CA PRO A 385 18.81 -44.95 15.21
C PRO A 385 18.38 -44.21 13.94
N PRO A 386 17.07 -44.13 13.66
CA PRO A 386 16.61 -43.29 12.57
C PRO A 386 17.14 -41.87 12.81
N SER A 387 17.53 -41.19 11.73
CA SER A 387 17.88 -39.77 11.77
C SER A 387 16.79 -39.00 12.51
N ILE A 388 17.18 -38.25 13.54
CA ILE A 388 16.25 -37.38 14.25
C ILE A 388 16.23 -36.07 13.50
N THR A 389 15.08 -35.76 12.92
CA THR A 389 14.83 -34.46 12.30
C THR A 389 14.19 -33.54 13.31
N MET A 390 14.83 -32.40 13.57
CA MET A 390 14.28 -31.36 14.42
C MET A 390 13.90 -30.16 13.58
N ASN A 391 12.70 -29.63 13.78
CA ASN A 391 12.39 -28.32 13.22
C ASN A 391 13.13 -27.24 14.02
N VAL A 392 13.94 -26.47 13.31
CA VAL A 392 14.79 -25.43 13.89
C VAL A 392 14.39 -24.03 13.38
N THR A 393 13.30 -23.94 12.61
CA THR A 393 12.87 -22.73 11.90
C THR A 393 12.78 -21.51 12.81
N SER A 394 12.02 -21.57 13.91
CA SER A 394 11.85 -20.41 14.82
C SER A 394 13.19 -19.89 15.38
N LYS A 395 14.10 -20.82 15.74
CA LYS A 395 15.43 -20.48 16.29
C LYS A 395 16.30 -19.80 15.24
N PHE A 396 16.35 -20.35 14.04
CA PHE A 396 17.13 -19.78 12.94
C PHE A 396 16.57 -18.43 12.47
N LEU A 397 15.25 -18.31 12.34
CA LEU A 397 14.63 -17.03 12.02
C LEU A 397 14.95 -15.99 13.09
N THR A 398 14.94 -16.37 14.37
CA THR A 398 15.29 -15.47 15.46
C THR A 398 16.77 -15.04 15.39
N LEU A 399 17.68 -15.98 15.14
CA LEU A 399 19.11 -15.71 14.99
C LEU A 399 19.39 -14.79 13.80
N TYR A 400 18.99 -15.21 12.58
CA TYR A 400 19.20 -14.44 11.36
C TYR A 400 18.44 -13.12 11.38
N GLY A 401 17.19 -13.11 11.87
CA GLY A 401 16.39 -11.90 11.96
C GLY A 401 17.08 -10.86 12.83
N ASN A 402 17.66 -11.25 13.96
CA ASN A 402 18.40 -10.32 14.81
C ASN A 402 19.70 -9.85 14.16
N ASP A 403 20.49 -10.77 13.60
CA ASP A 403 21.83 -10.46 13.09
C ASP A 403 21.80 -9.67 11.77
N LEU A 404 20.77 -9.87 10.96
CA LEU A 404 20.59 -9.23 9.65
C LEU A 404 19.58 -8.08 9.67
N ASN A 405 19.04 -7.73 10.84
CA ASN A 405 18.02 -6.68 10.97
C ASN A 405 16.70 -6.97 10.20
N GLN A 406 16.30 -8.24 10.15
CA GLN A 406 15.15 -8.78 9.40
C GLN A 406 14.08 -9.39 10.31
N GLN A 407 13.67 -8.67 11.36
CA GLN A 407 12.91 -9.25 12.48
C GLN A 407 11.42 -9.46 12.20
N ILE A 408 10.94 -9.07 11.02
CA ILE A 408 9.57 -9.37 10.62
C ILE A 408 9.32 -10.87 10.44
N TYR A 409 10.32 -11.63 9.99
CA TYR A 409 10.15 -13.05 9.67
C TYR A 409 9.92 -13.94 10.90
N PRO A 410 10.61 -13.72 12.06
CA PRO A 410 10.21 -14.34 13.32
C PRO A 410 8.75 -14.10 13.72
N LEU A 411 8.23 -12.87 13.57
CA LEU A 411 6.83 -12.58 13.89
C LEU A 411 5.86 -13.20 12.89
N LEU A 412 6.23 -13.21 11.60
CA LEU A 412 5.46 -13.87 10.56
C LEU A 412 5.34 -15.37 10.88
N HIS A 413 6.46 -16.02 11.21
CA HIS A 413 6.49 -17.43 11.58
C HIS A 413 5.69 -17.71 12.85
N GLU A 414 5.87 -16.91 13.90
CA GLU A 414 5.11 -17.03 15.14
C GLU A 414 3.61 -16.95 14.89
N TYR A 415 3.17 -16.00 14.05
CA TYR A 415 1.76 -15.83 13.75
C TYR A 415 1.19 -16.99 12.88
N LEU A 416 1.93 -17.41 11.85
CA LEU A 416 1.47 -18.46 10.94
C LEU A 416 1.46 -19.84 11.62
N ASN A 417 2.51 -20.17 12.38
CA ASN A 417 2.76 -21.51 12.92
C ASN A 417 2.50 -21.64 14.42
N GLY A 418 2.40 -20.54 15.17
CA GLY A 418 2.18 -20.56 16.62
C GLY A 418 3.44 -20.82 17.44
N ASP A 419 4.61 -20.92 16.80
CA ASP A 419 5.89 -21.07 17.48
C ASP A 419 6.36 -19.69 17.94
N GLY A 420 6.32 -19.42 19.25
CA GLY A 420 6.82 -18.14 19.78
C GLY A 420 8.25 -17.84 19.32
N THR A 421 8.58 -16.56 19.07
CA THR A 421 9.99 -16.13 18.95
C THR A 421 10.61 -15.80 20.32
N GLU A 422 11.92 -16.04 20.45
CA GLU A 422 12.73 -15.66 21.62
C GLU A 422 12.96 -14.13 21.69
N LEU A 423 12.61 -13.37 20.63
CA LEU A 423 12.70 -11.91 20.62
C LEU A 423 11.70 -11.27 21.59
N SER A 424 12.18 -10.30 22.38
CA SER A 424 11.38 -9.65 23.42
C SER A 424 10.38 -8.63 22.86
N ASN A 425 9.25 -8.43 23.54
CA ASN A 425 8.28 -7.38 23.18
C ASN A 425 8.93 -5.99 23.12
N ALA A 426 9.83 -5.68 24.06
CA ALA A 426 10.53 -4.39 24.13
C ALA A 426 11.37 -4.12 22.86
N TYR A 427 11.90 -5.19 22.26
CA TYR A 427 12.67 -5.10 21.02
C TYR A 427 11.79 -4.65 19.86
N PHE A 428 10.67 -5.32 19.62
CA PHE A 428 9.72 -4.95 18.56
C PHE A 428 9.11 -3.56 18.79
N THR A 429 8.77 -3.24 20.04
CA THR A 429 8.29 -1.89 20.40
C THR A 429 9.31 -0.82 20.03
N THR A 430 10.61 -1.07 20.24
CA THR A 430 11.68 -0.12 19.86
C THR A 430 11.71 0.12 18.34
N ILE A 431 11.57 -0.94 17.55
CA ILE A 431 11.55 -0.83 16.08
C ILE A 431 10.32 -0.04 15.60
N ILE A 432 9.14 -0.38 16.11
CA ILE A 432 7.87 0.27 15.75
C ILE A 432 7.90 1.75 16.15
N GLN A 433 8.37 2.08 17.36
CA GLN A 433 8.48 3.44 17.86
C GLN A 433 9.58 4.26 17.15
N GLY A 434 10.58 3.58 16.61
CA GLY A 434 11.64 4.17 15.81
C GLY A 434 11.18 4.61 14.41
N ALA A 435 9.99 4.23 13.96
CA ALA A 435 9.51 4.62 12.65
C ALA A 435 9.25 6.15 12.58
N PRO A 436 9.73 6.85 11.53
CA PRO A 436 9.51 8.28 11.36
C PRO A 436 8.01 8.60 11.22
N CYS A 437 7.65 9.84 11.49
CA CYS A 437 6.25 10.21 11.59
C CYS A 437 5.64 10.55 10.24
N GLU A 438 6.46 11.05 9.33
CA GLU A 438 6.10 11.42 7.97
C GLU A 438 6.07 10.21 7.03
N GLY A 439 6.57 9.06 7.48
CA GLY A 439 6.84 7.92 6.61
C GLY A 439 8.32 7.59 6.51
N PRO A 440 8.67 6.35 6.12
CA PRO A 440 10.03 6.05 5.73
C PRO A 440 10.36 6.96 4.55
N GLN A 441 11.48 7.64 4.67
CA GLN A 441 11.92 8.62 3.69
C GLN A 441 13.43 8.75 3.76
N HIS A 442 14.03 8.96 2.60
CA HIS A 442 15.40 9.38 2.44
C HIS A 442 15.39 10.87 2.09
N LYS A 443 15.92 11.74 2.95
CA LYS A 443 16.08 13.15 2.61
C LYS A 443 17.50 13.36 2.09
N PRO A 444 17.67 13.88 0.87
CA PRO A 444 19.00 14.13 0.34
C PRO A 444 19.52 15.34 1.11
N SER A 445 20.50 15.12 1.98
CA SER A 445 21.10 16.22 2.72
C SER A 445 22.59 15.99 2.83
N ASN A 446 23.34 17.07 2.68
CA ASN A 446 24.75 17.14 3.04
C ASN A 446 25.00 16.90 4.54
N ASN A 447 23.95 16.74 5.34
CA ASN A 447 24.03 16.41 6.76
C ASN A 447 23.61 14.96 6.97
N ILE A 448 24.60 14.07 7.14
CA ILE A 448 24.37 12.65 7.41
C ILE A 448 23.41 12.39 8.60
N ASN A 449 23.28 13.36 9.51
CA ASN A 449 22.38 13.31 10.66
C ASN A 449 20.93 13.72 10.34
N ALA A 450 20.65 14.31 9.18
CA ALA A 450 19.30 14.63 8.71
C ALA A 450 18.69 13.53 7.83
N LEU A 451 19.42 12.42 7.62
CA LEU A 451 19.08 11.32 6.72
C LEU A 451 17.99 10.38 7.27
N GLY A 452 16.95 10.86 7.94
CA GLY A 452 15.89 9.98 8.47
C GLY A 452 16.34 9.06 9.62
N VAL A 453 15.38 8.35 10.22
CA VAL A 453 15.66 7.46 11.36
C VAL A 453 16.27 6.15 10.86
N ASN A 454 17.32 5.66 11.55
CA ASN A 454 18.00 4.41 11.18
C ASN A 454 17.00 3.27 11.00
N GLY A 455 17.19 2.53 9.91
CA GLY A 455 16.39 1.40 9.49
C GLY A 455 15.03 1.76 8.87
N TRP A 456 14.76 3.04 8.58
CA TRP A 456 13.54 3.49 7.89
C TRP A 456 13.86 4.47 6.74
N ARG A 457 15.04 4.31 6.14
CA ARG A 457 15.56 5.18 5.06
C ARG A 457 15.45 4.56 3.67
N GLY A 458 14.89 3.37 3.55
CA GLY A 458 14.74 2.62 2.31
C GLY A 458 13.29 2.30 1.97
N ASP A 459 13.09 1.73 0.78
CA ASP A 459 11.82 1.23 0.26
C ASP A 459 11.34 -0.05 0.96
N SER A 460 12.28 -0.88 1.42
CA SER A 460 11.99 -2.10 2.16
C SER A 460 13.04 -2.35 3.24
N ARG A 461 12.68 -2.16 4.51
CA ARG A 461 13.57 -2.44 5.65
C ARG A 461 13.99 -3.90 5.69
N TRP A 462 13.10 -4.81 5.33
CA TRP A 462 13.29 -6.24 5.53
C TRP A 462 14.00 -6.92 4.38
N GLU A 463 13.82 -6.44 3.14
CA GLU A 463 14.56 -6.96 1.99
C GLU A 463 15.93 -6.32 1.84
N ARG A 464 16.09 -5.07 2.32
CA ARG A 464 17.31 -4.26 2.13
C ARG A 464 17.69 -3.53 3.44
N PRO A 465 17.97 -4.26 4.54
CA PRO A 465 18.26 -3.66 5.85
C PRO A 465 19.43 -2.66 5.80
N LEU A 466 20.46 -2.93 5.01
CA LEU A 466 21.61 -2.04 4.84
C LEU A 466 21.24 -0.71 4.16
N SER A 467 20.33 -0.74 3.18
CA SER A 467 19.77 0.45 2.54
C SER A 467 18.90 1.23 3.54
N ALA A 468 18.12 0.52 4.35
CA ALA A 468 17.26 1.12 5.37
C ALA A 468 18.05 1.86 6.46
N ASP A 469 19.27 1.43 6.76
CA ASP A 469 20.20 2.14 7.66
C ASP A 469 20.98 3.27 6.95
N GLY A 470 20.92 3.35 5.62
CA GLY A 470 21.69 4.28 4.80
C GLY A 470 23.18 3.97 4.79
N LEU A 471 23.55 2.70 5.03
CA LEU A 471 24.93 2.23 5.10
C LEU A 471 25.49 1.83 3.75
N VAL A 472 24.63 1.47 2.79
CA VAL A 472 25.03 1.11 1.43
C VAL A 472 24.23 1.93 0.45
N ASP A 473 24.93 2.76 -0.31
CA ASP A 473 24.43 3.49 -1.48
C ASP A 473 24.31 2.49 -2.64
N ILE A 474 23.36 1.55 -2.55
CA ILE A 474 23.29 0.40 -3.47
C ILE A 474 23.03 0.86 -4.91
N ASP A 475 22.29 1.96 -5.07
CA ASP A 475 22.19 2.70 -6.31
C ASP A 475 22.92 4.01 -6.03
N ASN A 476 24.01 4.36 -6.72
CA ASN A 476 24.88 5.57 -6.54
C ASN A 476 24.12 6.93 -6.64
N ASN A 477 23.02 7.04 -5.92
CA ASN A 477 21.94 7.99 -5.99
C ASN A 477 21.61 8.46 -4.57
N ALA A 478 22.54 8.40 -3.61
CA ALA A 478 22.45 9.08 -2.31
C ALA A 478 22.08 10.58 -2.43
N GLU A 479 22.20 11.16 -3.63
CA GLU A 479 21.75 12.52 -3.95
C GLU A 479 20.23 12.64 -4.19
N THR A 480 19.52 11.55 -4.47
CA THR A 480 18.08 11.55 -4.73
C THR A 480 17.31 11.13 -3.50
N GLY A 481 16.70 12.11 -2.84
CA GLY A 481 15.76 11.85 -1.77
C GLY A 481 14.47 11.21 -2.28
N GLY A 482 13.88 10.35 -1.46
CA GLY A 482 12.60 9.72 -1.77
C GLY A 482 11.72 9.50 -0.56
N LYS A 483 10.42 9.37 -0.81
CA LYS A 483 9.44 8.85 0.13
C LYS A 483 9.13 7.41 -0.24
N PHE A 484 8.94 6.57 0.77
CA PHE A 484 8.63 5.16 0.59
C PHE A 484 7.22 4.83 1.08
N ASN A 485 6.64 3.75 0.55
CA ASN A 485 5.25 3.40 0.79
C ASN A 485 4.97 2.97 2.25
N GLY A 486 5.97 2.43 2.96
CA GLY A 486 5.87 1.98 4.35
C GLY A 486 5.07 0.69 4.57
N LEU A 487 4.92 -0.14 3.54
CA LEU A 487 4.25 -1.44 3.64
C LEU A 487 4.90 -2.36 4.67
N ASP A 488 6.23 -2.34 4.72
CA ASP A 488 7.07 -3.08 5.66
C ASP A 488 6.76 -2.73 7.14
N TYR A 489 6.56 -1.44 7.45
CA TYR A 489 6.09 -0.97 8.75
C TYR A 489 4.66 -1.43 9.04
N LEU A 490 3.75 -1.27 8.07
CA LEU A 490 2.34 -1.61 8.24
C LEU A 490 2.19 -3.10 8.59
N LEU A 491 2.90 -3.98 7.87
CA LEU A 491 2.83 -5.40 8.13
C LEU A 491 3.49 -5.77 9.46
N MET A 492 4.66 -5.22 9.76
CA MET A 492 5.35 -5.40 11.04
C MET A 492 4.45 -5.02 12.23
N TYR A 493 3.81 -3.84 12.17
CA TYR A 493 2.89 -3.40 13.20
C TYR A 493 1.73 -4.37 13.38
N ASN A 494 1.10 -4.81 12.28
CA ASN A 494 -0.03 -5.73 12.37
C ASN A 494 0.37 -7.09 12.95
N LEU A 495 1.49 -7.67 12.51
CA LEU A 495 2.00 -8.93 13.03
C LEU A 495 2.34 -8.82 14.52
N TYR A 496 2.98 -7.72 14.94
CA TYR A 496 3.24 -7.43 16.35
C TYR A 496 1.95 -7.35 17.16
N MET A 497 0.92 -6.66 16.65
CA MET A 497 -0.36 -6.56 17.34
C MET A 497 -1.07 -7.90 17.46
N LEU A 498 -0.99 -8.75 16.43
CA LEU A 498 -1.61 -10.08 16.40
C LEU A 498 -0.91 -11.09 17.32
N THR A 499 0.41 -10.97 17.50
CA THR A 499 1.21 -11.92 18.29
C THR A 499 1.41 -11.45 19.73
N ARG A 500 1.66 -10.15 19.95
CA ARG A 500 2.10 -9.59 21.24
C ARG A 500 1.18 -8.49 21.79
N GLY A 501 0.39 -7.82 20.95
CA GLY A 501 -0.38 -6.63 21.31
C GLY A 501 -1.72 -6.85 22.03
N GLY A 502 -2.13 -8.10 22.28
CA GLY A 502 -3.45 -8.44 22.84
C GLY A 502 -3.70 -8.06 24.32
N GLY A 503 -2.73 -7.44 25.00
CA GLY A 503 -2.78 -7.24 26.46
C GLY A 503 -3.56 -6.02 26.98
N ASP A 504 -3.50 -4.86 26.31
CA ASP A 504 -4.01 -3.62 26.92
C ASP A 504 -4.55 -2.56 25.94
N THR A 505 -4.42 -2.76 24.62
CA THR A 505 -4.78 -1.72 23.64
C THR A 505 -5.69 -2.31 22.57
N SER A 506 -6.98 -1.96 22.64
CA SER A 506 -7.91 -2.24 21.56
C SER A 506 -7.36 -1.59 20.28
N TYR A 507 -7.09 -2.39 19.25
CA TYR A 507 -6.78 -1.86 17.93
C TYR A 507 -8.01 -1.08 17.44
N LYS A 508 -7.91 0.21 17.09
CA LYS A 508 -9.00 1.04 16.59
C LYS A 508 -8.79 1.47 15.14
N ASN A 509 -9.81 1.35 14.29
CA ASN A 509 -9.83 1.82 12.91
C ASN A 509 -9.93 3.34 12.85
N ALA A 510 -8.98 3.98 12.17
CA ALA A 510 -8.98 5.44 11.96
C ALA A 510 -9.07 5.88 10.49
N LEU A 511 -9.08 4.94 9.53
CA LEU A 511 -9.17 5.27 8.10
C LEU A 511 -10.60 5.39 7.60
N ASN A 512 -11.50 4.53 8.08
CA ASN A 512 -12.85 4.41 7.53
C ASN A 512 -13.95 5.07 8.36
N THR A 513 -13.56 5.98 9.22
CA THR A 513 -14.49 6.77 9.99
C THR A 513 -15.06 7.93 9.16
N VAL A 514 -15.84 7.61 8.11
CA VAL A 514 -17.17 8.24 8.01
C VAL A 514 -18.05 7.61 9.09
N SER A 515 -17.56 7.56 10.32
CA SER A 515 -18.43 7.37 11.46
C SER A 515 -19.17 8.68 11.49
N SER A 516 -20.48 8.62 11.26
CA SER A 516 -21.37 9.61 11.85
C SER A 516 -21.14 9.51 13.36
N VAL A 517 -20.16 10.26 13.86
CA VAL A 517 -19.87 10.26 15.30
C VAL A 517 -20.94 11.12 15.92
N ASN A 518 -21.82 10.48 16.68
CA ASN A 518 -22.69 11.19 17.62
C ASN A 518 -21.85 11.58 18.83
N ILE A 519 -21.40 12.83 18.86
CA ILE A 519 -20.50 13.32 19.91
C ILE A 519 -21.34 13.59 21.16
N THR A 520 -21.24 12.68 22.13
CA THR A 520 -21.97 12.75 23.40
C THR A 520 -21.05 12.93 24.62
N SER A 521 -19.73 12.82 24.45
CA SER A 521 -18.76 12.95 25.54
C SER A 521 -17.53 13.80 25.14
N PRO A 522 -16.83 14.42 26.12
CA PRO A 522 -15.54 15.05 25.87
C PRO A 522 -14.51 14.04 25.36
N GLY A 523 -13.77 14.38 24.30
CA GLY A 523 -12.77 13.51 23.70
C GLY A 523 -12.14 14.07 22.44
N LYS A 524 -11.14 13.37 21.91
CA LYS A 524 -10.57 13.64 20.59
C LYS A 524 -11.17 12.68 19.57
N TYR A 525 -11.76 13.24 18.53
CA TYR A 525 -12.39 12.55 17.42
C TYR A 525 -11.68 12.97 16.16
N TRP A 526 -11.20 12.01 15.38
CA TRP A 526 -10.46 12.34 14.19
C TRP A 526 -10.60 11.28 13.09
N SER A 527 -10.39 11.68 11.84
CA SER A 527 -10.46 10.82 10.65
C SER A 527 -9.40 11.25 9.64
N TYR A 528 -8.74 10.31 8.95
CA TYR A 528 -7.76 10.70 7.92
C TYR A 528 -8.39 11.26 6.65
N GLU A 529 -9.62 10.91 6.31
CA GLU A 529 -10.27 11.44 5.11
C GLU A 529 -11.38 12.43 5.50
N THR A 530 -12.58 11.88 5.69
CA THR A 530 -13.78 12.63 5.96
C THR A 530 -14.30 12.24 7.33
N LEU A 531 -14.67 13.22 8.15
CA LEU A 531 -15.35 12.99 9.42
C LEU A 531 -16.76 13.58 9.33
N GLU A 532 -17.79 12.75 9.50
CA GLU A 532 -19.17 13.22 9.59
C GLU A 532 -19.59 13.25 11.06
N THR A 533 -20.16 14.34 11.56
CA THR A 533 -20.56 14.38 12.97
C THR A 533 -21.92 15.01 13.17
N SER A 534 -22.68 14.42 14.10
CA SER A 534 -23.93 14.93 14.63
C SER A 534 -23.86 14.92 16.17
N GLY A 535 -24.85 15.49 16.85
CA GLY A 535 -24.94 15.42 18.31
C GLY A 535 -24.68 16.75 19.02
N ILE A 536 -24.90 16.73 20.32
CA ILE A 536 -24.87 17.93 21.16
C ILE A 536 -23.67 17.83 22.11
N ILE A 537 -22.70 18.71 21.93
CA ILE A 537 -21.59 18.87 22.87
C ILE A 537 -22.11 19.64 24.07
N ALA A 538 -22.52 18.90 25.09
CA ALA A 538 -23.14 19.46 26.28
C ALA A 538 -22.15 20.23 27.17
N ASN A 539 -22.64 21.28 27.82
CA ASN A 539 -21.85 22.00 28.82
C ASN A 539 -21.82 21.22 30.13
N ASN A 540 -20.74 20.49 30.37
CA ASN A 540 -20.48 19.88 31.67
C ASN A 540 -19.94 20.93 32.64
N ALA A 541 -20.84 21.71 33.23
CA ALA A 541 -20.55 22.92 34.02
C ALA A 541 -19.67 22.73 35.29
N ASN A 542 -19.18 21.52 35.59
CA ASN A 542 -18.58 21.18 36.89
C ASN A 542 -17.12 20.70 36.89
N THR A 543 -16.41 20.68 35.75
CA THR A 543 -14.98 20.33 35.72
C THR A 543 -14.22 21.17 34.70
N ALA A 544 -12.89 21.29 34.82
CA ALA A 544 -12.04 21.87 33.80
C ALA A 544 -12.23 21.08 32.48
N VAL A 545 -13.17 21.51 31.65
CA VAL A 545 -13.64 20.71 30.51
C VAL A 545 -12.53 20.66 29.47
N THR A 546 -11.92 19.48 29.31
CA THR A 546 -11.11 19.14 28.15
C THR A 546 -11.95 19.42 26.90
N PRO A 547 -11.52 20.31 25.99
CA PRO A 547 -12.27 20.59 24.77
C PRO A 547 -12.53 19.30 23.99
N VAL A 548 -13.70 19.19 23.37
CA VAL A 548 -13.89 18.21 22.30
C VAL A 548 -13.03 18.64 21.13
N GLU A 549 -12.13 17.79 20.66
CA GLU A 549 -11.33 18.05 19.45
C GLU A 549 -11.86 17.17 18.32
N ILE A 550 -12.23 17.80 17.21
CA ILE A 550 -12.76 17.18 16.00
C ILE A 550 -11.81 17.55 14.87
N SER A 551 -11.17 16.57 14.25
CA SER A 551 -10.22 16.86 13.17
C SER A 551 -10.27 15.88 12.01
N ALA A 552 -10.07 16.35 10.78
CA ALA A 552 -9.89 15.47 9.64
C ALA A 552 -8.83 16.01 8.68
N ASN A 553 -8.25 15.19 7.80
CA ASN A 553 -7.28 15.73 6.83
C ASN A 553 -7.93 16.27 5.55
N LYS A 554 -9.09 15.75 5.13
CA LYS A 554 -9.77 16.23 3.91
C LYS A 554 -11.00 17.07 4.25
N THR A 555 -12.03 16.47 4.86
CA THR A 555 -13.29 17.18 5.12
C THR A 555 -13.92 16.84 6.46
N ILE A 556 -14.62 17.81 7.07
CA ILE A 556 -15.49 17.60 8.23
C ILE A 556 -16.89 18.03 7.81
N SER A 557 -17.84 17.10 7.86
CA SER A 557 -19.25 17.34 7.56
C SER A 557 -20.06 17.39 8.84
N LEU A 558 -20.51 18.58 9.24
CA LEU A 558 -21.39 18.77 10.40
C LEU A 558 -22.83 18.48 9.96
N LYS A 559 -23.35 17.30 10.30
CA LYS A 559 -24.71 16.85 9.95
C LYS A 559 -25.78 17.57 10.77
N PRO A 560 -27.04 17.61 10.29
CA PRO A 560 -28.15 18.15 11.07
C PRO A 560 -28.20 17.57 12.49
N GLY A 561 -28.39 18.43 13.49
CA GLY A 561 -28.37 18.07 14.91
C GLY A 561 -27.02 18.28 15.60
N PHE A 562 -25.96 18.65 14.88
CA PHE A 562 -24.71 19.10 15.51
C PHE A 562 -24.92 20.44 16.24
N LYS A 563 -24.58 20.51 17.54
CA LYS A 563 -24.68 21.72 18.35
C LYS A 563 -23.59 21.75 19.42
N VAL A 564 -23.00 22.91 19.66
CA VAL A 564 -22.16 23.17 20.84
C VAL A 564 -22.98 23.97 21.85
N GLU A 565 -23.24 23.43 23.04
CA GLU A 565 -24.03 24.14 24.06
C GLU A 565 -23.27 25.31 24.68
N SER A 566 -24.01 26.28 25.21
CA SER A 566 -23.42 27.44 25.87
C SER A 566 -22.53 27.01 27.04
N GLY A 567 -21.25 27.36 26.98
CA GLY A 567 -20.22 27.01 27.96
C GLY A 567 -19.40 25.76 27.64
N ALA A 568 -19.79 24.97 26.64
CA ALA A 568 -18.95 23.89 26.13
C ALA A 568 -17.80 24.44 25.24
N LYS A 569 -16.70 23.69 25.15
CA LYS A 569 -15.54 24.01 24.30
C LYS A 569 -15.35 22.93 23.26
N ALA A 570 -15.31 23.32 21.99
CA ALA A 570 -14.99 22.42 20.88
C ALA A 570 -13.94 23.06 19.96
N ARG A 571 -13.02 22.25 19.44
CA ARG A 571 -12.04 22.61 18.42
C ARG A 571 -12.33 21.77 17.19
N ILE A 572 -12.62 22.40 16.06
CA ILE A 572 -12.94 21.72 14.80
C ILE A 572 -11.96 22.22 13.75
N TYR A 573 -11.12 21.35 13.21
CA TYR A 573 -10.08 21.78 12.27
C TYR A 573 -9.73 20.73 11.23
N ILE A 574 -9.51 21.19 10.00
CA ILE A 574 -8.83 20.38 8.99
C ILE A 574 -7.34 20.52 9.27
N THR A 575 -6.67 19.42 9.59
CA THR A 575 -5.22 19.41 9.83
C THR A 575 -4.55 18.56 8.77
N GLN A 576 -3.38 18.99 8.29
CA GLN A 576 -2.47 18.08 7.62
C GLN A 576 -1.70 17.31 8.70
N ASN A 577 -2.40 16.53 9.52
CA ASN A 577 -1.79 15.96 10.72
C ASN A 577 -0.69 14.99 10.29
N THR A 578 0.56 15.35 10.57
CA THR A 578 1.63 14.37 10.68
C THR A 578 1.42 13.64 12.01
N ALA A 579 1.19 12.33 11.96
CA ALA A 579 0.63 11.52 13.06
C ALA A 579 1.33 11.61 14.42
N CYS A 580 2.53 12.17 14.49
CA CYS A 580 3.30 12.26 15.73
C CYS A 580 3.49 13.66 16.30
N ASN A 581 2.95 14.71 15.68
CA ASN A 581 3.18 16.05 16.22
C ASN A 581 2.20 16.30 17.37
N THR A 582 2.60 15.91 18.58
CA THR A 582 1.85 16.18 19.83
C THR A 582 1.72 17.68 20.11
N SER A 583 2.53 18.51 19.45
CA SER A 583 2.43 19.97 19.43
C SER A 583 1.85 20.48 18.11
N LEU A 584 0.51 20.56 18.03
CA LEU A 584 -0.27 21.30 17.01
C LEU A 584 -0.03 22.83 17.10
N SER A 585 1.23 23.29 17.03
CA SER A 585 1.57 24.71 17.15
C SER A 585 1.51 25.47 15.83
N GLY A 586 1.28 24.80 14.69
CA GLY A 586 1.38 25.41 13.35
C GLY A 586 0.16 25.26 12.43
N GLY A 587 -0.89 24.53 12.82
CA GLY A 587 -2.10 24.45 12.00
C GLY A 587 -2.91 25.75 12.06
N THR A 588 -3.47 26.20 10.94
CA THR A 588 -4.47 27.29 10.93
C THR A 588 -5.69 26.88 11.77
N LEU A 589 -5.66 27.24 13.04
CA LEU A 589 -6.78 27.10 13.96
C LEU A 589 -7.91 28.01 13.47
N ARG A 590 -8.95 27.42 12.88
CA ARG A 590 -10.27 28.06 12.91
C ARG A 590 -10.85 27.82 14.30
N GLU A 591 -10.43 28.63 15.26
CA GLU A 591 -11.21 28.75 16.49
C GLU A 591 -12.61 29.19 16.07
N VAL A 592 -13.66 28.46 16.46
CA VAL A 592 -15.03 28.94 16.30
C VAL A 592 -15.16 30.11 17.26
N VAL A 593 -14.81 31.30 16.76
CA VAL A 593 -14.78 32.54 17.53
C VAL A 593 -16.17 32.79 18.08
N ARG A 594 -16.19 33.13 19.37
CA ARG A 594 -17.38 33.61 20.10
C ARG A 594 -18.11 34.66 19.24
N ASN A 595 -19.44 34.62 19.26
CA ASN A 595 -20.25 35.76 18.85
C ASN A 595 -19.95 36.92 19.81
N GLU A 596 -18.91 37.71 19.57
CA GLU A 596 -18.64 39.01 20.18
C GLU A 596 -17.32 39.59 19.64
N GLU A 597 -17.29 40.01 18.37
CA GLU A 597 -16.65 41.28 17.93
C GLU A 597 -16.85 41.52 16.42
N LYS A 598 -17.26 42.75 16.07
CA LYS A 598 -17.59 43.17 14.71
C LYS A 598 -16.32 43.43 13.90
N GLN A 599 -15.90 42.48 13.08
CA GLN A 599 -15.16 42.82 11.85
C GLN A 599 -16.14 42.87 10.68
N SER A 600 -16.00 43.89 9.83
CA SER A 600 -16.96 44.10 8.75
C SER A 600 -16.74 43.05 7.64
N PRO A 601 -17.81 42.47 7.05
CA PRO A 601 -17.71 41.50 5.95
C PRO A 601 -16.91 41.99 4.73
N ALA A 602 -16.70 43.29 4.58
CA ALA A 602 -15.95 43.87 3.47
C ALA A 602 -14.43 43.61 3.57
N GLU A 603 -13.85 43.70 4.76
CA GLU A 603 -12.38 43.54 4.96
C GLU A 603 -11.92 42.08 4.83
N VAL A 604 -12.78 41.12 5.17
CA VAL A 604 -12.51 39.69 4.98
C VAL A 604 -12.63 39.30 3.51
N LYS A 605 -13.56 39.89 2.77
CA LYS A 605 -13.77 39.63 1.34
C LYS A 605 -12.59 40.10 0.49
N GLU A 606 -12.01 41.26 0.80
CA GLU A 606 -10.90 41.84 0.02
C GLU A 606 -9.57 41.07 0.20
N LYS A 607 -9.28 40.57 1.41
CA LYS A 607 -8.09 39.76 1.67
C LYS A 607 -8.15 38.36 1.05
N VAL A 608 -9.34 37.76 0.99
CA VAL A 608 -9.55 36.44 0.37
C VAL A 608 -9.49 36.53 -1.16
N LEU A 609 -10.04 37.59 -1.75
CA LEU A 609 -10.03 37.79 -3.21
C LEU A 609 -8.62 38.06 -3.76
N ASN A 610 -7.79 38.83 -3.04
CA ASN A 610 -6.42 39.13 -3.47
C ASN A 610 -5.46 37.93 -3.32
N GLY A 611 -5.73 37.02 -2.37
CA GLY A 611 -4.98 35.77 -2.21
C GLY A 611 -5.29 34.75 -3.31
N LEU A 612 -6.58 34.53 -3.62
CA LEU A 612 -6.99 33.57 -4.65
C LEU A 612 -6.63 34.02 -6.08
N ALA A 613 -6.68 35.31 -6.39
CA ALA A 613 -6.41 35.80 -7.75
C ALA A 613 -4.96 35.54 -8.20
N THR A 614 -4.01 35.61 -7.27
CA THR A 614 -2.58 35.44 -7.57
C THR A 614 -2.20 33.97 -7.79
N GLU A 615 -2.86 33.07 -7.07
CA GLU A 615 -2.64 31.61 -7.15
C GLU A 615 -3.33 30.99 -8.38
N ILE A 616 -4.50 31.53 -8.77
CA ILE A 616 -5.21 31.13 -10.00
C ILE A 616 -4.46 31.60 -11.25
N GLN A 617 -3.91 32.83 -11.27
CA GLN A 617 -3.19 33.33 -12.45
C GLN A 617 -1.90 32.53 -12.72
N ALA A 618 -1.17 32.14 -11.67
CA ALA A 618 0.03 31.31 -11.81
C ALA A 618 -0.26 29.89 -12.31
N GLN A 619 -1.42 29.33 -11.95
CA GLN A 619 -1.91 28.06 -12.50
C GLN A 619 -2.38 28.20 -13.96
N TYR A 620 -2.98 29.32 -14.34
CA TYR A 620 -3.42 29.55 -15.73
C TYR A 620 -2.23 29.70 -16.70
N ASP A 621 -1.17 30.39 -16.29
CA ASP A 621 0.00 30.63 -17.12
C ASP A 621 0.82 29.35 -17.34
N SER A 622 0.90 28.45 -16.35
CA SER A 622 1.58 27.15 -16.48
C SER A 622 0.79 26.16 -17.36
N ILE A 623 -0.53 26.19 -17.26
CA ILE A 623 -1.44 25.39 -18.11
C ILE A 623 -1.37 25.88 -19.56
N ALA A 624 -1.32 27.19 -19.80
CA ALA A 624 -1.18 27.77 -21.16
C ALA A 624 0.15 27.41 -21.84
N GLN A 625 1.23 27.24 -21.07
CA GLN A 625 2.53 26.83 -21.58
C GLN A 625 2.54 25.34 -21.97
N LEU A 626 1.86 24.48 -21.21
CA LEU A 626 1.68 23.04 -21.50
C LEU A 626 0.88 22.80 -22.80
N TYR A 627 -0.12 23.64 -23.09
CA TYR A 627 -0.97 23.47 -24.28
C TYR A 627 -0.32 23.88 -25.61
N SER A 628 0.84 24.55 -25.56
CA SER A 628 1.56 24.99 -26.77
C SER A 628 2.30 23.87 -27.52
N GLN A 629 2.36 22.65 -26.95
CA GLN A 629 3.15 21.53 -27.48
C GLN A 629 2.33 20.36 -28.06
N TYR A 630 0.99 20.42 -28.02
CA TYR A 630 0.12 19.41 -28.65
C TYR A 630 -0.43 19.89 -30.00
N THR A 631 -0.50 18.98 -30.97
CA THR A 631 -0.82 19.20 -32.39
C THR A 631 -2.05 20.10 -32.62
N LEU A 632 -1.86 21.10 -33.51
CA LEU A 632 -2.82 22.12 -33.91
C LEU A 632 -4.11 21.52 -34.48
N ASP A 633 -5.17 21.42 -33.67
CA ASP A 633 -6.55 21.74 -34.10
C ASP A 633 -7.47 21.89 -32.88
N SER A 634 -7.31 20.99 -31.89
CA SER A 634 -8.24 20.91 -30.74
C SER A 634 -8.05 22.04 -29.72
N ALA A 635 -6.81 22.49 -29.49
CA ALA A 635 -6.50 23.56 -28.55
C ALA A 635 -6.93 24.94 -29.09
N THR A 636 -6.85 25.17 -30.40
CA THR A 636 -7.34 26.39 -31.06
C THR A 636 -8.87 26.45 -30.94
N LEU A 637 -9.56 25.35 -31.23
CA LEU A 637 -11.02 25.26 -31.06
C LEU A 637 -11.47 25.44 -29.60
N LEU A 638 -10.72 24.90 -28.64
CA LEU A 638 -11.03 25.07 -27.21
C LEU A 638 -10.78 26.51 -26.75
N ARG A 639 -9.71 27.16 -27.23
CA ARG A 639 -9.42 28.58 -26.97
C ARG A 639 -10.49 29.48 -27.57
N GLU A 640 -10.86 29.27 -28.83
CA GLU A 640 -11.91 30.02 -29.51
C GLU A 640 -13.27 29.83 -28.84
N ALA A 641 -13.60 28.61 -28.40
CA ALA A 641 -14.81 28.33 -27.63
C ALA A 641 -14.82 28.98 -26.24
N THR A 642 -13.66 29.03 -25.56
CA THR A 642 -13.52 29.65 -24.24
C THR A 642 -13.55 31.17 -24.32
N GLU A 643 -12.90 31.76 -25.34
CA GLU A 643 -13.00 33.19 -25.63
C GLU A 643 -14.42 33.58 -26.05
N ALA A 644 -15.08 32.78 -26.91
CA ALA A 644 -16.48 32.97 -27.25
C ALA A 644 -17.39 32.89 -26.02
N LEU A 645 -17.14 31.98 -25.07
CA LEU A 645 -17.88 31.87 -23.81
C LEU A 645 -17.70 33.11 -22.93
N ASN A 646 -16.46 33.51 -22.68
CA ASN A 646 -16.16 34.68 -21.86
C ASN A 646 -16.72 35.96 -22.49
N ASN A 647 -16.90 35.98 -23.80
CA ASN A 647 -17.56 37.07 -24.54
C ASN A 647 -19.09 36.95 -24.57
N ALA A 648 -19.67 35.78 -24.29
CA ALA A 648 -21.11 35.52 -24.40
C ALA A 648 -21.85 35.44 -23.05
N ALA A 649 -21.22 34.91 -22.00
CA ALA A 649 -21.85 34.68 -20.71
C ALA A 649 -20.93 35.02 -19.51
N GLU A 650 -21.51 35.63 -18.48
CA GLU A 650 -20.81 35.99 -17.23
C GLU A 650 -20.86 34.88 -16.19
N GLN A 651 -21.93 34.07 -16.19
CA GLN A 651 -22.13 33.00 -15.22
C GLN A 651 -23.09 31.94 -15.75
N VAL A 652 -22.70 30.65 -15.63
CA VAL A 652 -23.57 29.50 -15.91
C VAL A 652 -23.78 28.73 -14.60
N SER A 653 -25.02 28.46 -14.24
CA SER A 653 -25.38 27.63 -13.08
C SER A 653 -26.56 26.72 -13.40
N VAL A 654 -26.58 25.51 -12.84
CA VAL A 654 -27.62 24.50 -13.08
C VAL A 654 -28.22 24.10 -11.73
N TYR A 655 -29.54 24.21 -11.60
CA TYR A 655 -30.29 23.91 -10.37
C TYR A 655 -31.56 23.10 -10.71
N PRO A 656 -32.12 22.25 -9.84
CA PRO A 656 -31.66 21.75 -8.55
C PRO A 656 -31.04 20.34 -8.63
N ASN A 657 -30.43 19.93 -7.52
CA ASN A 657 -29.99 18.55 -7.18
C ASN A 657 -31.21 17.60 -7.19
N PRO A 658 -31.16 16.41 -7.83
CA PRO A 658 -32.32 15.80 -8.46
C PRO A 658 -33.14 14.96 -7.49
N THR A 659 -34.33 15.45 -7.11
CA THR A 659 -35.38 14.61 -6.50
C THR A 659 -36.74 14.78 -7.19
N THR A 660 -36.91 15.82 -8.02
CA THR A 660 -38.20 16.17 -8.63
C THR A 660 -38.21 16.09 -10.15
N GLY A 661 -37.07 15.76 -10.80
CA GLY A 661 -36.97 15.66 -12.26
C GLY A 661 -37.03 16.99 -13.02
N ASN A 662 -37.14 18.12 -12.33
CA ASN A 662 -37.11 19.45 -12.94
C ASN A 662 -35.70 20.03 -12.85
N TYR A 663 -35.21 20.62 -13.93
CA TYR A 663 -33.91 21.29 -14.01
C TYR A 663 -34.11 22.71 -14.56
N SER A 664 -33.21 23.59 -14.15
CA SER A 664 -33.13 24.96 -14.57
C SER A 664 -31.67 25.27 -14.85
N VAL A 665 -31.40 25.77 -16.05
CA VAL A 665 -30.10 26.27 -16.46
C VAL A 665 -30.20 27.78 -16.45
N HIS A 666 -29.45 28.39 -15.55
CA HIS A 666 -29.31 29.84 -15.46
C HIS A 666 -28.04 30.24 -16.20
N VAL A 667 -28.20 31.07 -17.23
CA VAL A 667 -27.09 31.65 -17.98
C VAL A 667 -27.24 33.16 -17.93
N THR A 668 -26.26 33.85 -17.36
CA THR A 668 -26.20 35.31 -17.43
C THR A 668 -25.50 35.68 -18.71
N LEU A 669 -26.26 36.15 -19.71
CA LEU A 669 -25.73 36.54 -21.03
C LEU A 669 -25.28 38.00 -21.04
N LYS A 670 -24.22 38.28 -21.81
CA LYS A 670 -23.88 39.67 -22.17
C LYS A 670 -24.90 40.21 -23.18
N GLU A 671 -25.17 41.51 -23.14
CA GLU A 671 -26.20 42.16 -23.95
C GLU A 671 -26.05 41.82 -25.46
N GLY A 672 -27.13 41.33 -26.08
CA GLY A 672 -27.17 40.98 -27.50
C GLY A 672 -26.72 39.55 -27.89
N GLN A 673 -26.35 38.70 -26.93
CA GLN A 673 -25.89 37.33 -27.19
C GLN A 673 -27.04 36.31 -27.17
N LYS A 674 -26.83 35.19 -27.88
CA LYS A 674 -27.73 34.03 -27.89
C LYS A 674 -26.97 32.75 -27.60
N VAL A 675 -27.55 31.89 -26.77
CA VAL A 675 -26.94 30.61 -26.38
C VAL A 675 -27.97 29.50 -26.53
N GLN A 676 -27.60 28.43 -27.22
CA GLN A 676 -28.37 27.19 -27.33
C GLN A 676 -28.08 26.30 -26.13
N VAL A 677 -29.08 25.65 -25.57
CA VAL A 677 -28.95 24.65 -24.51
C VAL A 677 -29.58 23.36 -25.02
N ALA A 678 -28.75 22.37 -25.31
CA ALA A 678 -29.14 21.04 -25.73
C ALA A 678 -28.91 20.02 -24.62
N LEU A 679 -29.76 19.00 -24.52
CA LEU A 679 -29.54 17.82 -23.68
C LEU A 679 -29.57 16.58 -24.55
N SER A 680 -28.56 15.72 -24.40
CA SER A 680 -28.42 14.50 -25.21
C SER A 680 -28.32 13.26 -24.33
N ASP A 681 -28.99 12.18 -24.72
CA ASP A 681 -28.90 10.88 -24.05
C ASP A 681 -27.62 10.14 -24.46
N LEU A 682 -26.75 9.89 -23.48
CA LEU A 682 -25.45 9.24 -23.70
C LEU A 682 -25.53 7.72 -23.88
N TYR A 683 -26.67 7.09 -23.59
CA TYR A 683 -26.83 5.63 -23.76
C TYR A 683 -27.31 5.22 -25.14
N THR A 684 -27.70 6.17 -25.98
CA THR A 684 -28.04 5.88 -27.38
C THR A 684 -26.80 6.06 -28.25
N ASN A 685 -26.53 5.10 -29.14
CA ASN A 685 -25.40 5.18 -30.08
C ASN A 685 -25.41 6.45 -30.96
N GLU A 686 -26.57 7.11 -31.06
CA GLU A 686 -26.78 8.32 -31.87
C GLU A 686 -26.80 9.63 -31.06
N ARG A 687 -26.56 9.60 -29.73
CA ARG A 687 -26.67 10.78 -28.84
C ARG A 687 -27.96 11.56 -29.06
N LYS A 688 -29.11 10.88 -28.98
CA LYS A 688 -30.43 11.49 -29.22
C LYS A 688 -30.61 12.74 -28.35
N VAL A 689 -30.82 13.89 -29.00
CA VAL A 689 -31.13 15.14 -28.33
C VAL A 689 -32.56 15.06 -27.77
N VAL A 690 -32.69 15.16 -26.45
CA VAL A 690 -33.96 15.09 -25.72
C VAL A 690 -34.53 16.48 -25.42
N PHE A 691 -33.70 17.53 -25.47
CA PHE A 691 -34.10 18.92 -25.29
C PHE A 691 -33.16 19.82 -26.10
N ASP A 692 -33.69 20.86 -26.74
CA ASP A 692 -32.90 21.83 -27.50
C ASP A 692 -33.65 23.16 -27.55
N ASP A 693 -33.14 24.19 -26.89
CA ASP A 693 -33.77 25.52 -26.83
C ASP A 693 -32.74 26.65 -26.73
N TYR A 694 -33.16 27.90 -26.93
CA TYR A 694 -32.28 29.07 -26.97
C TYR A 694 -32.61 30.09 -25.87
N LEU A 695 -31.57 30.62 -25.22
CA LEU A 695 -31.65 31.83 -24.43
C LEU A 695 -31.26 33.02 -25.32
N ASP A 696 -32.18 33.96 -25.50
CA ASP A 696 -31.88 35.30 -26.00
C ASP A 696 -31.84 36.29 -24.83
N GLY A 697 -31.09 37.39 -24.97
CA GLY A 697 -30.77 38.34 -23.88
C GLY A 697 -31.94 39.00 -23.13
N GLY A 698 -33.19 38.59 -23.38
CA GLY A 698 -34.36 38.90 -22.55
C GLY A 698 -34.63 37.88 -21.43
N SER A 699 -34.04 36.67 -21.48
CA SER A 699 -34.21 35.63 -20.46
C SER A 699 -32.86 35.01 -20.05
N ASN A 700 -32.61 34.92 -18.74
CA ASN A 700 -31.37 34.37 -18.19
C ASN A 700 -31.57 32.97 -17.59
N GLN A 701 -32.73 32.35 -17.84
CA GLN A 701 -33.11 31.09 -17.23
C GLN A 701 -33.95 30.25 -18.19
N LEU A 702 -33.50 29.02 -18.40
CA LEU A 702 -34.23 27.98 -19.11
C LEU A 702 -34.66 26.93 -18.08
N SER A 703 -35.96 26.62 -18.03
CA SER A 703 -36.48 25.59 -17.13
C SER A 703 -37.07 24.46 -17.97
N PHE A 704 -36.64 23.23 -17.70
CA PHE A 704 -37.13 22.04 -18.40
C PHE A 704 -37.37 20.89 -17.42
N SER A 705 -38.36 20.06 -17.73
CA SER A 705 -38.68 18.87 -16.95
C SER A 705 -38.19 17.63 -17.70
N LEU A 706 -37.49 16.75 -16.99
CA LEU A 706 -37.09 15.43 -17.48
C LEU A 706 -38.06 14.34 -17.03
N ALA A 707 -39.25 14.70 -16.55
CA ALA A 707 -40.25 13.73 -16.11
C ALA A 707 -40.53 12.69 -17.21
N ASP A 708 -40.64 13.14 -18.46
CA ASP A 708 -40.99 12.31 -19.61
C ASP A 708 -39.78 11.73 -20.38
N ALA A 709 -38.54 12.01 -19.93
CA ALA A 709 -37.33 11.46 -20.57
C ALA A 709 -36.97 10.09 -19.96
N ASP A 710 -36.86 9.06 -20.82
CA ASP A 710 -36.41 7.71 -20.45
C ASP A 710 -34.89 7.62 -20.16
N ALA A 711 -34.14 8.69 -20.42
CA ALA A 711 -32.69 8.74 -20.27
C ALA A 711 -32.24 8.69 -18.80
N LYS A 712 -31.25 7.85 -18.50
CA LYS A 712 -30.67 7.71 -17.14
C LYS A 712 -29.51 8.66 -16.88
N VAL A 713 -28.75 8.99 -17.92
CA VAL A 713 -27.64 9.95 -17.88
C VAL A 713 -27.73 10.84 -19.11
N LEU A 714 -27.77 12.14 -18.88
CA LEU A 714 -27.85 13.16 -19.91
C LEU A 714 -26.60 14.02 -19.91
N MET A 715 -26.18 14.44 -21.09
CA MET A 715 -25.17 15.48 -21.27
C MET A 715 -25.88 16.79 -21.62
N ILE A 716 -25.76 17.80 -20.76
CA ILE A 716 -26.14 19.17 -21.08
C ILE A 716 -25.00 19.78 -21.91
N GLU A 717 -25.31 20.20 -23.13
CA GLU A 717 -24.44 20.97 -24.02
C GLU A 717 -24.99 22.40 -24.14
N ILE A 718 -24.22 23.38 -23.68
CA ILE A 718 -24.52 24.80 -23.92
C ILE A 718 -23.67 25.24 -25.10
N LYS A 719 -24.26 25.77 -26.17
CA LYS A 719 -23.58 26.18 -27.39
C LYS A 719 -23.77 27.67 -27.64
N CYS A 720 -22.71 28.35 -28.07
CA CYS A 720 -22.78 29.73 -28.53
C CYS A 720 -22.33 29.76 -29.99
N ALA A 721 -23.22 30.15 -30.90
CA ALA A 721 -23.03 29.96 -32.34
C ALA A 721 -22.72 28.48 -32.70
N GLU A 722 -21.70 28.21 -33.51
CA GLU A 722 -21.33 26.85 -33.94
C GLU A 722 -20.51 26.06 -32.89
N PHE A 723 -20.17 26.68 -31.75
CA PHE A 723 -19.26 26.10 -30.77
C PHE A 723 -19.99 25.55 -29.55
N THR A 724 -19.61 24.35 -29.09
CA THR A 724 -20.04 23.82 -27.79
C THR A 724 -19.18 24.43 -26.68
N VAL A 725 -19.85 25.08 -25.74
CA VAL A 725 -19.26 25.97 -24.74
C VAL A 725 -19.23 25.34 -23.34
N VAL A 726 -20.25 24.56 -22.95
CA VAL A 726 -20.25 23.82 -21.67
C VAL A 726 -20.77 22.41 -21.90
N ARG A 727 -20.12 21.41 -21.29
CA ARG A 727 -20.63 20.04 -21.14
C ARG A 727 -20.76 19.68 -19.67
N ARG A 728 -21.96 19.29 -19.24
CA ARG A 728 -22.22 18.78 -17.88
C ARG A 728 -22.98 17.47 -17.92
N LEU A 729 -22.54 16.49 -17.15
CA LEU A 729 -23.26 15.24 -16.94
C LEU A 729 -24.33 15.41 -15.85
N VAL A 730 -25.52 14.89 -16.12
CA VAL A 730 -26.65 14.88 -15.19
C VAL A 730 -27.20 13.46 -15.13
N LYS A 731 -27.31 12.91 -13.91
CA LYS A 731 -27.89 11.60 -13.66
C LYS A 731 -29.31 11.76 -13.11
N LYS A 732 -30.28 11.07 -13.71
CA LYS A 732 -31.64 10.97 -13.17
C LYS A 732 -31.62 9.93 -12.04
N GLU A 733 -31.81 10.37 -10.79
CA GLU A 733 -32.06 9.45 -9.67
C GLU A 733 -33.43 8.79 -9.85
N LYS A 734 -33.54 7.52 -9.41
CA LYS A 734 -34.68 6.65 -9.68
C LYS A 734 -35.85 6.90 -8.73
#